data_AF-A0A1C7P7T3-F1
#
_entry.id   AF-A0A1C7P7T3-F1
#
_cell.length_a   1.000
_cell.length_b   1.000
_cell.length_c   1.000
_cell.angle_alpha   90.00
_cell.angle_beta   90.00
_cell.angle_gamma   90.00
#
_symmetry.space_group_name_H-M   'P 1'
#
loop_
_entity.id
_entity.type
_entity.pdbx_description
1 polymer ?
#
loop_
_entity_poly.entity_id
_entity_poly.type
_entity_poly.pdbx_seq_one_letter_code
_entity_poly.pdbx_strand_id
1 'polypeptide(L)'
;MGFPGETAARRTQRRRLGLVALAASVTALLSLASLTPAWSLIELRNFDYLSTFSPPPRPEDGPVIVAIDEPSMAEIGSQWPWPRALHARLIEALRDAGAKAIGIDIIFAEPSAAPENDAALAAVLGTDVVLAGDETLIETPQADQFVRTEPLDAFAARGARTGIASVALSGDGTLRQVPAYADGFAAQLAQTAGRRQSPVSGVALLQTFGPARTYPTVSYYQALEPGQLLPEGFFRDRIVIVGLSLQNAPTLRAGGADAFATPFTVHTGRLVAGAELQATIFDNITHDLFIRKAGHPVTITAIVLASVLAAAAVLRSTGWRTAALSLPILLFITAASYAMLRLGHVFISPLGPTLSYLSIVAGQSAFDYAAERRDRRDITRAFSRYLSPALVERLANDPSQLKLGGERRTLTILFCDVRGFTTISEALKDDPEQLTTLINRLLTPLSEIVLESGGTIDKYIGDCLMAFWNAPLDDPRHASHAVGAALRMLDAIDHLNAELGQEAAALGTEPRVLKIGIGINTGDCVVGNMGSSRRFDYSVLGDCVNLASRLEGESKNYGVPLLIGEQTAQLSAPDFRIAELDSITVKGRTTLSPIFTVLQPVEALALERHRQLIAAKYAGELHSSDAAFAELERAIPQLGGYYRLLRQRL
;
A
#
# COMPACT_ATOMS: atom_id res chain seq x y z
N MET A 1 -8.47 -29.31 -21.94
CA MET A 1 -8.61 -27.96 -22.51
C MET A 1 -7.42 -27.13 -22.05
N GLY A 2 -6.53 -26.72 -22.96
CA GLY A 2 -5.37 -25.90 -22.62
C GLY A 2 -5.81 -24.51 -22.19
N PHE A 3 -5.36 -24.06 -21.02
CA PHE A 3 -5.56 -22.67 -20.59
C PHE A 3 -4.92 -21.73 -21.63
N PRO A 4 -5.66 -20.74 -22.17
CA PRO A 4 -5.05 -19.70 -22.98
C PRO A 4 -4.27 -18.77 -22.05
N GLY A 5 -3.05 -19.16 -21.68
CA GLY A 5 -2.12 -18.31 -20.96
C GLY A 5 -1.78 -17.08 -21.81
N GLU A 6 -2.03 -15.90 -21.27
CA GLU A 6 -1.63 -14.63 -21.90
C GLU A 6 -0.13 -14.67 -22.19
N THR A 7 0.29 -14.61 -23.46
CA THR A 7 1.72 -14.65 -23.84
C THR A 7 2.51 -13.55 -23.09
N ALA A 8 3.75 -13.83 -22.69
CA ALA A 8 4.60 -12.87 -21.97
C ALA A 8 4.71 -11.49 -22.67
N ALA A 9 4.64 -11.47 -24.00
CA ALA A 9 4.60 -10.25 -24.80
C ALA A 9 3.34 -9.40 -24.52
N ARG A 10 2.15 -10.01 -24.47
CA ARG A 10 0.88 -9.34 -24.14
C ARG A 10 0.86 -8.79 -22.71
N ARG A 11 1.38 -9.56 -21.73
CA ARG A 11 1.54 -9.09 -20.34
C ARG A 11 2.43 -7.85 -20.25
N THR A 12 3.57 -7.87 -20.96
CA THR A 12 4.50 -6.75 -21.00
C THR A 12 3.89 -5.51 -21.66
N GLN A 13 3.15 -5.70 -22.77
CA GLN A 13 2.47 -4.61 -23.47
C GLN A 13 1.38 -3.97 -22.60
N ARG A 14 0.54 -4.79 -21.95
CA ARG A 14 -0.52 -4.32 -21.05
C ARG A 14 0.05 -3.53 -19.87
N ARG A 15 1.15 -4.00 -19.29
CA ARG A 15 1.87 -3.29 -18.22
C ARG A 15 2.36 -1.92 -18.69
N ARG A 16 2.99 -1.84 -19.86
CA ARG A 16 3.47 -0.56 -20.42
C ARG A 16 2.33 0.41 -20.70
N LEU A 17 1.22 -0.06 -21.28
CA LEU A 17 0.03 0.76 -21.51
C LEU A 17 -0.56 1.28 -20.19
N GLY A 18 -0.66 0.41 -19.18
CA GLY A 18 -1.10 0.79 -17.83
C GLY A 18 -0.19 1.85 -17.19
N LEU A 19 1.13 1.69 -17.31
CA LEU A 19 2.11 2.64 -16.82
C LEU A 19 2.00 4.00 -17.52
N VAL A 20 1.85 4.03 -18.85
CA VAL A 20 1.68 5.28 -19.61
C VAL A 20 0.38 5.98 -19.21
N ALA A 21 -0.72 5.25 -19.08
CA ALA A 21 -2.00 5.81 -18.63
C ALA A 21 -1.92 6.35 -17.20
N LEU A 22 -1.25 5.64 -16.29
CA LEU A 22 -1.01 6.09 -14.91
C LEU A 22 -0.16 7.36 -14.90
N ALA A 23 0.97 7.36 -15.60
CA ALA A 23 1.88 8.50 -15.66
C ALA A 23 1.18 9.73 -16.25
N ALA A 24 0.46 9.58 -17.37
CA ALA A 24 -0.30 10.67 -17.98
C ALA A 24 -1.38 11.22 -17.04
N SER A 25 -2.15 10.35 -16.38
CA SER A 25 -3.21 10.75 -15.44
C SER A 25 -2.65 11.51 -14.23
N VAL A 26 -1.59 10.98 -13.60
CA VAL A 26 -0.94 11.62 -12.45
C VAL A 26 -0.32 12.97 -12.86
N THR A 27 0.38 13.01 -14.00
CA THR A 27 0.99 14.24 -14.51
C THR A 27 -0.07 15.31 -14.77
N ALA A 28 -1.16 14.96 -15.45
CA ALA A 28 -2.24 15.89 -15.74
C ALA A 28 -2.91 16.40 -14.46
N LEU A 29 -3.23 15.50 -13.52
CA LEU A 29 -3.86 15.86 -12.26
C LEU A 29 -2.98 16.83 -11.44
N LEU A 30 -1.69 16.52 -11.28
CA LEU A 30 -0.77 17.37 -10.53
C LEU A 30 -0.47 18.68 -11.24
N SER A 31 -0.41 18.68 -12.58
CA SER A 31 -0.25 19.91 -13.36
C SER A 31 -1.46 20.82 -13.17
N LEU A 32 -2.69 20.29 -13.24
CA LEU A 32 -3.91 21.04 -12.97
C LEU A 32 -3.96 21.54 -11.52
N ALA A 33 -3.61 20.70 -10.54
CA ALA A 33 -3.54 21.09 -9.13
C ALA A 33 -2.55 22.25 -8.93
N SER A 34 -1.40 22.24 -9.63
CA SER A 34 -0.38 23.28 -9.55
C SER A 34 -0.83 24.67 -10.05
N LEU A 35 -1.97 24.75 -10.73
CA LEU A 35 -2.58 26.01 -11.16
C LEU A 35 -3.50 26.61 -10.09
N THR A 36 -3.74 25.91 -8.98
CA THR A 36 -4.68 26.36 -7.93
C THR A 36 -3.99 27.22 -6.86
N PRO A 37 -4.70 28.22 -6.27
CA PRO A 37 -4.16 29.01 -5.16
C PRO A 37 -3.80 28.17 -3.93
N ALA A 38 -4.59 27.13 -3.63
CA ALA A 38 -4.34 26.22 -2.52
C ALA A 38 -2.99 25.50 -2.66
N TRP A 39 -2.65 25.04 -3.88
CA TRP A 39 -1.35 24.44 -4.16
C TRP A 39 -0.21 25.43 -3.94
N SER A 40 -0.37 26.67 -4.42
CA SER A 40 0.64 27.72 -4.23
C SER A 40 0.95 27.99 -2.75
N LEU A 41 -0.04 27.92 -1.86
CA LEU A 41 0.19 28.07 -0.41
C LEU A 41 1.06 26.93 0.17
N ILE A 42 0.85 25.69 -0.28
CA ILE A 42 1.66 24.55 0.15
C ILE A 42 3.10 24.67 -0.38
N GLU A 43 3.26 25.15 -1.61
CA GLU A 43 4.59 25.46 -2.17
C GLU A 43 5.30 26.56 -1.37
N LEU A 44 4.59 27.61 -0.98
CA LEU A 44 5.14 28.69 -0.15
C LEU A 44 5.51 28.20 1.26
N ARG A 45 4.78 27.23 1.80
CA ARG A 45 5.19 26.57 3.05
C ARG A 45 6.48 25.77 2.85
N ASN A 46 6.62 25.08 1.72
CA ASN A 46 7.88 24.40 1.40
C ASN A 46 9.05 25.39 1.19
N PHE A 47 8.77 26.55 0.59
CA PHE A 47 9.72 27.65 0.51
C PHE A 47 10.20 28.08 1.89
N ASP A 48 9.31 28.19 2.89
CA ASP A 48 9.72 28.58 4.25
C ASP A 48 10.82 27.68 4.80
N TYR A 49 10.67 26.35 4.66
CA TYR A 49 11.65 25.38 5.16
C TYR A 49 12.96 25.40 4.36
N LEU A 50 12.89 25.56 3.04
CA LEU A 50 14.09 25.57 2.21
C LEU A 50 14.85 26.88 2.31
N SER A 51 14.15 28.00 2.44
CA SER A 51 14.75 29.34 2.49
C SER A 51 15.42 29.65 3.83
N THR A 52 15.03 28.98 4.92
CA THR A 52 15.66 29.07 6.24
C THR A 52 16.78 28.07 6.46
N PHE A 53 16.92 27.04 5.61
CA PHE A 53 18.00 26.07 5.72
C PHE A 53 19.32 26.66 5.23
N SER A 54 20.24 27.02 6.13
CA SER A 54 21.50 27.70 5.80
C SER A 54 21.28 28.97 4.96
N PRO A 55 20.62 30.01 5.52
CA PRO A 55 20.37 31.26 4.82
C PRO A 55 21.69 31.95 4.48
N PRO A 56 21.74 32.75 3.40
CA PRO A 56 22.89 33.61 3.13
C PRO A 56 23.07 34.65 4.25
N PRO A 57 24.31 35.09 4.52
CA PRO A 57 24.54 36.19 5.45
C PRO A 57 23.88 37.47 4.92
N ARG A 58 23.42 38.33 5.84
CA ARG A 58 22.96 39.67 5.47
C ARG A 58 24.11 40.50 4.88
N PRO A 59 23.84 41.46 3.98
CA PRO A 59 24.84 42.46 3.58
C PRO A 59 25.42 43.22 4.78
N GLU A 60 26.73 43.48 4.76
CA GLU A 60 27.42 44.19 5.85
C GLU A 60 27.02 45.67 5.90
N ASP A 61 26.78 46.28 4.74
CA ASP A 61 26.36 47.67 4.56
C ASP A 61 24.84 47.87 4.60
N GLY A 62 24.09 46.84 4.99
CA GLY A 62 22.64 46.91 5.19
C GLY A 62 22.22 47.84 6.34
N PRO A 63 20.93 48.14 6.51
CA PRO A 63 20.46 49.14 7.48
C PRO A 63 20.74 48.82 8.95
N VAL A 64 20.63 49.85 9.79
CA VAL A 64 20.62 49.74 11.27
C VAL A 64 19.23 50.13 11.75
N ILE A 65 18.70 49.36 12.71
CA ILE A 65 17.38 49.61 13.29
C ILE A 65 17.53 50.46 14.56
N VAL A 66 16.78 51.54 14.63
CA VAL A 66 16.52 52.29 15.86
C VAL A 66 15.13 51.91 16.34
N ALA A 67 15.09 51.05 17.35
CA ALA A 67 13.87 50.42 17.83
C ALA A 67 13.13 51.30 18.84
N ILE A 68 11.86 51.60 18.54
CA ILE A 68 10.89 52.04 19.55
C ILE A 68 10.46 50.78 20.29
N ASP A 69 11.14 50.50 21.39
CA ASP A 69 11.04 49.28 22.18
C ASP A 69 10.70 49.56 23.65
N GLU A 70 10.47 48.49 24.42
CA GLU A 70 10.11 48.58 25.84
C GLU A 70 11.14 49.35 26.69
N PRO A 71 12.47 49.16 26.52
CA PRO A 71 13.47 50.01 27.17
C PRO A 71 13.32 51.49 26.86
N SER A 72 13.07 51.85 25.60
CA SER A 72 12.86 53.25 25.21
C SER A 72 11.59 53.83 25.83
N MET A 73 10.51 53.06 25.88
CA MET A 73 9.27 53.48 26.55
C MET A 73 9.47 53.70 28.05
N ALA A 74 10.26 52.85 28.70
CA ALA A 74 10.58 53.00 30.11
C ALA A 74 11.45 54.24 30.38
N GLU A 75 12.49 54.47 29.57
CA GLU A 75 13.43 55.58 29.75
C GLU A 75 12.82 56.94 29.42
N ILE A 76 12.06 57.04 28.33
CA ILE A 76 11.42 58.29 27.90
C ILE A 76 10.29 58.70 28.86
N GLY A 77 9.69 57.72 29.55
CA GLY A 77 8.67 57.98 30.58
C GLY A 77 7.40 58.67 30.05
N SER A 78 7.14 58.60 28.74
CA SER A 78 5.99 59.23 28.07
C SER A 78 5.15 58.20 27.32
N GLN A 79 3.83 58.40 27.31
CA GLN A 79 2.90 57.52 26.61
C GLN A 79 3.12 57.58 25.09
N TRP A 80 3.14 56.41 24.44
CA TRP A 80 3.14 56.30 22.98
C TRP A 80 1.75 56.61 22.40
N PRO A 81 1.61 57.31 21.25
CA PRO A 81 2.68 57.88 20.41
C PRO A 81 3.36 59.11 21.02
N TRP A 82 4.68 59.22 20.81
CA TRP A 82 5.48 60.33 21.37
C TRP A 82 5.32 61.65 20.59
N PRO A 83 5.61 62.81 21.22
CA PRO A 83 5.57 64.11 20.54
C PRO A 83 6.53 64.19 19.35
N ARG A 84 6.10 64.80 18.24
CA ARG A 84 6.94 64.91 17.03
C ARG A 84 8.22 65.72 17.24
N ALA A 85 8.26 66.61 18.22
CA ALA A 85 9.49 67.28 18.64
C ALA A 85 10.58 66.29 19.12
N LEU A 86 10.20 65.14 19.69
CA LEU A 86 11.15 64.09 20.08
C LEU A 86 11.72 63.36 18.86
N HIS A 87 10.91 63.16 17.82
CA HIS A 87 11.37 62.64 16.53
C HIS A 87 12.28 63.64 15.82
N ALA A 88 11.99 64.93 15.92
CA ALA A 88 12.85 65.98 15.40
C ALA A 88 14.27 65.92 16.00
N ARG A 89 14.36 65.84 17.34
CA ARG A 89 15.62 65.68 18.08
C ARG A 89 16.37 64.42 17.69
N LEU A 90 15.67 63.30 17.46
CA LEU A 90 16.31 62.07 17.01
C LEU A 90 16.93 62.24 15.61
N ILE A 91 16.20 62.86 14.67
CA ILE A 91 16.71 63.07 13.31
C ILE A 91 17.99 63.91 13.33
N GLU A 92 18.02 64.98 14.14
CA GLU A 92 19.22 65.80 14.34
C GLU A 92 20.37 64.98 14.93
N ALA A 93 20.12 64.23 16.00
CA ALA A 93 21.14 63.39 16.64
C ALA A 93 21.73 62.34 15.68
N LEU A 94 20.89 61.70 14.86
CA LEU A 94 21.33 60.73 13.85
C LEU A 94 22.14 61.40 12.74
N ARG A 95 21.73 62.58 12.29
CA ARG A 95 22.43 63.37 11.28
C ARG A 95 23.81 63.82 11.78
N ASP A 96 23.87 64.35 13.00
CA ASP A 96 25.12 64.75 13.65
C ASP A 96 26.06 63.55 13.90
N ALA A 97 25.49 62.37 14.15
CA ALA A 97 26.24 61.10 14.24
C ALA A 97 26.69 60.54 12.88
N GLY A 98 26.34 61.21 11.77
CA GLY A 98 26.79 60.88 10.42
C GLY A 98 25.92 59.88 9.66
N ALA A 99 24.64 59.72 10.01
CA ALA A 99 23.71 58.88 9.26
C ALA A 99 23.58 59.37 7.81
N LYS A 100 23.62 58.43 6.86
CA LYS A 100 23.55 58.73 5.41
C LYS A 100 22.12 58.99 4.95
N ALA A 101 21.18 58.22 5.46
CA ALA A 101 19.76 58.31 5.16
C ALA A 101 18.96 57.81 6.37
N ILE A 102 17.85 58.48 6.67
CA ILE A 102 17.02 58.21 7.83
C ILE A 102 15.60 57.89 7.37
N GLY A 103 15.17 56.65 7.54
CA GLY A 103 13.79 56.23 7.35
C GLY A 103 13.03 56.29 8.67
N ILE A 104 11.91 56.99 8.71
CA ILE A 104 10.99 57.02 9.86
C ILE A 104 9.75 56.21 9.50
N ASP A 105 9.68 54.99 10.03
CA ASP A 105 8.56 54.06 9.89
C ASP A 105 7.44 54.38 10.90
N ILE A 106 6.95 55.63 10.82
CA ILE A 106 5.85 56.17 11.61
C ILE A 106 5.01 57.03 10.68
N ILE A 107 3.69 56.81 10.67
CA ILE A 107 2.76 57.52 9.79
C ILE A 107 2.32 58.83 10.47
N PHE A 108 2.68 59.97 9.88
CA PHE A 108 2.32 61.31 10.38
C PHE A 108 1.24 61.98 9.53
N ALA A 109 0.10 61.31 9.34
CA ALA A 109 -0.95 61.76 8.42
C ALA A 109 -1.91 62.81 9.00
N GLU A 110 -2.07 62.84 10.33
CA GLU A 110 -2.98 63.78 10.99
C GLU A 110 -2.20 64.95 11.64
N PRO A 111 -2.76 66.16 11.78
CA PRO A 111 -2.15 67.23 12.57
C PRO A 111 -1.91 66.83 14.02
N SER A 112 -0.79 67.25 14.61
CA SER A 112 -0.56 67.07 16.04
C SER A 112 -1.52 67.94 16.86
N ALA A 113 -1.91 67.46 18.05
CA ALA A 113 -2.70 68.26 19.00
C ALA A 113 -2.03 69.59 19.39
N ALA A 114 -0.70 69.62 19.34
CA ALA A 114 0.15 70.78 19.61
C ALA A 114 0.88 71.17 18.31
N PRO A 115 0.46 72.23 17.59
CA PRO A 115 1.03 72.63 16.29
C PRO A 115 2.54 72.85 16.31
N GLU A 116 3.12 73.22 17.46
CA GLU A 116 4.56 73.36 17.66
C GLU A 116 5.33 72.06 17.42
N ASN A 117 4.70 70.89 17.63
CA ASN A 117 5.32 69.59 17.34
C ASN A 117 5.45 69.35 15.83
N ASP A 118 4.44 69.73 15.06
CA ASP A 118 4.48 69.65 13.60
C ASP A 118 5.52 70.62 13.05
N ALA A 119 5.59 71.83 13.59
CA ALA A 119 6.60 72.81 13.23
C ALA A 119 8.03 72.32 13.56
N ALA A 120 8.23 71.71 14.74
CA ALA A 120 9.52 71.16 15.15
C ALA A 120 10.00 70.04 14.23
N LEU A 121 9.12 69.10 13.88
CA LEU A 121 9.48 68.03 12.94
C LEU A 121 9.75 68.59 11.54
N ALA A 122 8.87 69.44 11.01
CA ALA A 122 9.04 70.06 9.70
C ALA A 122 10.36 70.85 9.57
N ALA A 123 10.85 71.45 10.66
CA ALA A 123 12.09 72.23 10.66
C ALA A 123 13.35 71.39 10.39
N VAL A 124 13.35 70.10 10.73
CA VAL A 124 14.54 69.22 10.64
C VAL A 124 14.49 68.24 9.47
N LEU A 125 13.34 68.14 8.79
CA LEU A 125 13.17 67.30 7.61
C LEU A 125 13.98 67.83 6.42
N GLY A 126 14.51 66.91 5.63
CA GLY A 126 15.33 67.20 4.47
C GLY A 126 15.36 66.04 3.49
N THR A 127 16.16 66.16 2.43
CA THR A 127 16.27 65.15 1.36
C THR A 127 16.87 63.83 1.82
N ASP A 128 17.52 63.81 2.99
CA ASP A 128 18.09 62.65 3.68
C ASP A 128 17.05 61.83 4.46
N VAL A 129 15.81 62.34 4.60
CA VAL A 129 14.74 61.70 5.38
C VAL A 129 13.66 61.11 4.48
N VAL A 130 13.20 59.90 4.82
CA VAL A 130 12.04 59.24 4.24
C VAL A 130 11.00 58.98 5.33
N LEU A 131 9.76 59.40 5.10
CA LEU A 131 8.64 59.17 6.00
C LEU A 131 7.76 58.04 5.46
N ALA A 132 7.25 57.19 6.35
CA ALA A 132 6.32 56.14 5.99
C ALA A 132 4.93 56.70 5.67
N GLY A 133 4.40 56.26 4.53
CA GLY A 133 2.97 56.27 4.22
C GLY A 133 2.40 54.86 4.29
N ASP A 134 1.08 54.77 4.24
CA ASP A 134 0.35 53.51 4.25
C ASP A 134 -0.64 53.45 3.09
N GLU A 135 -0.86 52.26 2.54
CA GLU A 135 -1.88 51.98 1.55
C GLU A 135 -2.64 50.73 2.00
N THR A 136 -3.91 50.93 2.38
CA THR A 136 -4.78 49.87 2.87
C THR A 136 -5.95 49.64 1.92
N LEU A 137 -6.28 48.37 1.72
CA LEU A 137 -7.51 47.99 1.02
C LEU A 137 -8.66 48.01 2.02
N ILE A 138 -9.61 48.91 1.81
CA ILE A 138 -10.86 48.96 2.56
C ILE A 138 -11.92 48.22 1.73
N GLU A 139 -12.24 47.01 2.17
CA GLU A 139 -13.34 46.21 1.62
C GLU A 139 -14.66 46.73 2.20
N THR A 140 -15.49 47.34 1.35
CA THR A 140 -16.85 47.74 1.72
C THR A 140 -17.86 46.84 1.01
N PRO A 141 -19.10 46.67 1.53
CA PRO A 141 -20.15 45.93 0.83
C PRO A 141 -20.45 46.44 -0.59
N GLN A 142 -20.06 47.68 -0.89
CA GLN A 142 -20.31 48.36 -2.16
C GLN A 142 -19.13 48.27 -3.14
N ALA A 143 -17.89 48.34 -2.64
CA ALA A 143 -16.67 48.26 -3.44
C ALA A 143 -15.42 48.09 -2.56
N ASP A 144 -14.36 47.57 -3.17
CA ASP A 144 -13.02 47.59 -2.59
C ASP A 144 -12.33 48.90 -2.98
N GLN A 145 -11.82 49.64 -1.99
CA GLN A 145 -11.14 50.90 -2.20
C GLN A 145 -9.74 50.87 -1.59
N PHE A 146 -8.72 51.16 -2.39
CA PHE A 146 -7.39 51.45 -1.87
C PHE A 146 -7.36 52.87 -1.30
N VAL A 147 -7.09 52.99 -0.02
CA VAL A 147 -6.89 54.27 0.67
C VAL A 147 -5.42 54.43 0.97
N ARG A 148 -4.82 55.43 0.35
CA ARG A 148 -3.43 55.82 0.56
C ARG A 148 -3.36 56.98 1.52
N THR A 149 -2.68 56.75 2.64
CA THR A 149 -2.51 57.66 3.75
C THR A 149 -1.06 58.13 3.77
N GLU A 150 -0.82 59.37 3.38
CA GLU A 150 0.50 59.98 3.36
C GLU A 150 0.72 60.93 4.55
N PRO A 151 1.98 61.22 4.93
CA PRO A 151 2.28 62.26 5.91
C PRO A 151 1.76 63.64 5.46
N LEU A 152 1.58 64.54 6.42
CA LEU A 152 1.15 65.93 6.14
C LEU A 152 1.99 66.59 5.04
N ASP A 153 1.34 67.30 4.12
CA ASP A 153 1.97 68.01 2.99
C ASP A 153 3.11 68.96 3.43
N ALA A 154 2.98 69.55 4.63
CA ALA A 154 3.97 70.42 5.24
C ALA A 154 5.35 69.74 5.42
N PHE A 155 5.39 68.41 5.53
CA PHE A 155 6.61 67.62 5.65
C PHE A 155 7.24 67.34 4.29
N ALA A 156 6.43 66.98 3.28
CA ALA A 156 6.90 66.78 1.91
C ALA A 156 7.46 68.08 1.30
N ALA A 157 6.87 69.23 1.63
CA ALA A 157 7.33 70.55 1.18
C ALA A 157 8.76 70.90 1.62
N ARG A 158 9.32 70.18 2.62
CA ARG A 158 10.69 70.37 3.13
C ARG A 158 11.73 69.46 2.46
N GLY A 159 11.33 68.70 1.45
CA GLY A 159 12.20 67.83 0.67
C GLY A 159 12.32 66.40 1.21
N ALA A 160 11.65 66.08 2.33
CA ALA A 160 11.50 64.70 2.76
C ALA A 160 10.65 63.92 1.75
N ARG A 161 11.03 62.68 1.50
CA ARG A 161 10.28 61.78 0.61
C ARG A 161 9.29 60.98 1.43
N THR A 162 8.18 60.60 0.80
CA THR A 162 7.21 59.65 1.35
C THR A 162 7.36 58.33 0.62
N GLY A 163 7.33 57.21 1.34
CA GLY A 163 7.25 55.90 0.73
C GLY A 163 6.31 54.96 1.48
N ILE A 164 5.65 54.07 0.73
CA ILE A 164 4.62 53.18 1.28
C ILE A 164 5.27 52.02 2.04
N ALA A 165 4.99 51.93 3.34
CA ALA A 165 5.53 50.89 4.23
C ALA A 165 4.65 49.63 4.28
N SER A 166 3.46 49.67 3.69
CA SER A 166 2.52 48.54 3.68
C SER A 166 3.09 47.32 2.95
N VAL A 167 2.81 46.15 3.50
CA VAL A 167 3.33 44.86 3.02
C VAL A 167 2.18 43.92 2.68
N ALA A 168 2.36 43.11 1.63
CA ALA A 168 1.39 42.10 1.24
C ALA A 168 1.66 40.77 1.96
N LEU A 169 0.66 40.28 2.70
CA LEU A 169 0.72 38.98 3.34
C LEU A 169 0.20 37.88 2.40
N SER A 170 0.80 36.70 2.49
CA SER A 170 0.24 35.50 1.84
C SER A 170 -1.08 35.12 2.51
N GLY A 171 -1.91 34.29 1.86
CA GLY A 171 -3.22 33.88 2.41
C GLY A 171 -3.17 33.13 3.76
N ASP A 172 -1.98 32.73 4.22
CA ASP A 172 -1.73 32.16 5.55
C ASP A 172 -1.12 33.16 6.55
N GLY A 173 -1.18 34.47 6.24
CA GLY A 173 -0.70 35.56 7.10
C GLY A 173 0.83 35.69 7.18
N THR A 174 1.58 34.92 6.39
CA THR A 174 3.06 35.00 6.38
C THR A 174 3.54 35.90 5.26
N LEU A 175 4.43 36.82 5.60
CA LEU A 175 5.07 37.74 4.69
C LEU A 175 6.20 37.02 3.96
N ARG A 176 6.09 36.95 2.63
CA ARG A 176 7.07 36.27 1.77
C ARG A 176 7.42 37.05 0.51
N GLN A 177 6.69 38.10 0.17
CA GLN A 177 6.83 38.79 -1.11
C GLN A 177 7.46 40.15 -0.93
N VAL A 178 8.31 40.53 -1.88
CA VAL A 178 8.80 41.90 -2.00
C VAL A 178 7.60 42.75 -2.45
N PRO A 179 7.27 43.86 -1.76
CA PRO A 179 6.21 44.76 -2.22
C PRO A 179 6.49 45.27 -3.64
N ALA A 180 5.44 45.35 -4.47
CA ALA A 180 5.55 45.79 -5.86
C ALA A 180 5.53 47.32 -6.02
N TYR A 181 5.47 48.08 -4.93
CA TYR A 181 5.44 49.54 -4.94
C TYR A 181 6.79 50.09 -5.42
N ALA A 182 6.78 50.76 -6.58
CA ALA A 182 7.95 51.49 -7.07
C ALA A 182 8.37 52.63 -6.12
N ASP A 183 7.40 53.16 -5.37
CA ASP A 183 7.53 54.18 -4.35
C ASP A 183 7.38 53.61 -2.93
N GLY A 184 7.70 52.33 -2.72
CA GLY A 184 7.74 51.72 -1.39
C GLY A 184 8.77 52.41 -0.47
N PHE A 185 8.55 52.33 0.85
CA PHE A 185 9.41 52.97 1.85
C PHE A 185 10.89 52.61 1.70
N ALA A 186 11.20 51.31 1.62
CA ALA A 186 12.55 50.83 1.39
C ALA A 186 13.14 51.31 0.04
N ALA A 187 12.32 51.42 -1.00
CA ALA A 187 12.74 51.93 -2.31
C ALA A 187 13.07 53.42 -2.26
N GLN A 188 12.23 54.24 -1.62
CA GLN A 188 12.53 55.66 -1.42
C GLN A 188 13.78 55.85 -0.56
N LEU A 189 13.96 55.04 0.48
CA LEU A 189 15.14 55.07 1.33
C LEU A 189 16.41 54.70 0.55
N ALA A 190 16.34 53.70 -0.34
CA ALA A 190 17.44 53.35 -1.23
C ALA A 190 17.78 54.50 -2.19
N GLN A 191 16.76 55.17 -2.76
CA GLN A 191 16.98 56.33 -3.62
C GLN A 191 17.64 57.48 -2.87
N THR A 192 17.17 57.80 -1.66
CA THR A 192 17.75 58.81 -0.77
C THR A 192 19.20 58.49 -0.42
N ALA A 193 19.51 57.23 -0.13
CA ALA A 193 20.87 56.77 0.17
C ALA A 193 21.78 56.67 -1.07
N GLY A 194 21.30 57.02 -2.26
CA GLY A 194 22.03 56.91 -3.53
C GLY A 194 22.35 55.46 -3.92
N ARG A 195 21.52 54.50 -3.47
CA ARG A 195 21.66 53.08 -3.81
C ARG A 195 20.87 52.76 -5.08
N ARG A 196 21.49 51.98 -5.97
CA ARG A 196 20.83 51.45 -7.16
C ARG A 196 19.81 50.40 -6.73
N GLN A 197 18.64 50.42 -7.36
CA GLN A 197 17.57 49.45 -7.11
C GLN A 197 17.41 48.52 -8.31
N SER A 198 17.19 47.24 -8.02
CA SER A 198 16.76 46.25 -9.01
C SER A 198 15.25 46.32 -9.19
N PRO A 199 14.74 46.33 -10.44
CA PRO A 199 13.30 46.34 -10.68
C PRO A 199 12.69 45.01 -10.25
N VAL A 200 11.68 45.08 -9.38
CA VAL A 200 10.90 43.92 -8.95
C VAL A 200 9.84 43.62 -10.02
N SER A 201 10.01 42.52 -10.75
CA SER A 201 9.07 42.09 -11.79
C SER A 201 8.40 40.76 -11.44
N GLY A 202 7.07 40.69 -11.52
CA GLY A 202 6.31 39.48 -11.22
C GLY A 202 6.33 39.14 -9.72
N VAL A 203 6.15 37.85 -9.38
CA VAL A 203 6.15 37.40 -7.99
C VAL A 203 7.58 37.17 -7.51
N ALA A 204 8.12 38.15 -6.79
CA ALA A 204 9.42 38.07 -6.13
C ALA A 204 9.26 37.74 -4.64
N LEU A 205 9.87 36.65 -4.21
CA LEU A 205 9.93 36.22 -2.83
C LEU A 205 11.10 36.88 -2.11
N LEU A 206 10.93 37.22 -0.84
CA LEU A 206 11.96 37.80 0.00
C LEU A 206 13.00 36.74 0.38
N GLN A 207 14.27 37.07 0.15
CA GLN A 207 15.38 36.39 0.80
C GLN A 207 15.50 36.93 2.22
N THR A 208 15.14 36.10 3.21
CA THR A 208 15.34 36.42 4.62
C THR A 208 16.73 35.96 5.07
N PHE A 209 17.35 36.72 5.98
CA PHE A 209 18.73 36.47 6.43
C PHE A 209 18.81 35.78 7.80
N GLY A 210 17.70 35.80 8.55
CA GLY A 210 17.64 35.21 9.88
C GLY A 210 16.30 35.50 10.58
N PRO A 211 16.17 35.07 11.86
CA PRO A 211 15.01 35.38 12.69
C PRO A 211 14.99 36.85 13.14
N ALA A 212 14.02 37.25 13.96
CA ALA A 212 13.99 38.60 14.54
C ALA A 212 15.33 38.98 15.23
N ARG A 213 15.71 40.26 15.16
CA ARG A 213 16.99 40.82 15.64
C ARG A 213 18.21 40.34 14.84
N THR A 214 18.05 40.05 13.55
CA THR A 214 19.16 39.78 12.61
C THR A 214 19.90 41.06 12.22
N TYR A 215 19.18 42.17 12.10
CA TYR A 215 19.77 43.48 11.83
C TYR A 215 20.31 44.13 13.12
N PRO A 216 21.45 44.86 13.06
CA PRO A 216 21.95 45.62 14.19
C PRO A 216 20.85 46.56 14.68
N THR A 217 20.49 46.43 15.96
CA THR A 217 19.39 47.18 16.55
C THR A 217 19.85 47.88 17.81
N VAL A 218 19.54 49.16 17.94
CA VAL A 218 19.71 49.95 19.16
C VAL A 218 18.38 50.51 19.58
N SER A 219 18.19 50.75 20.88
CA SER A 219 16.96 51.33 21.39
C SER A 219 16.89 52.83 21.05
N TYR A 220 15.69 53.36 20.81
CA TYR A 220 15.44 54.76 20.45
C TYR A 220 16.11 55.73 21.42
N TYR A 221 16.02 55.49 22.73
CA TYR A 221 16.63 56.37 23.73
C TYR A 221 18.17 56.45 23.60
N GLN A 222 18.83 55.36 23.16
CA GLN A 222 20.27 55.35 22.92
C GLN A 222 20.65 56.19 21.70
N ALA A 223 19.78 56.21 20.69
CA ALA A 223 19.98 56.97 19.46
C ALA A 223 19.71 58.48 19.63
N LEU A 224 19.08 58.92 20.72
CA LEU A 224 18.97 60.34 21.08
C LEU A 224 20.30 60.92 21.57
N GLU A 225 21.15 60.10 22.18
CA GLU A 225 22.46 60.50 22.71
C GLU A 225 23.57 59.53 22.25
N PRO A 226 23.78 59.38 20.93
CA PRO A 226 24.63 58.35 20.37
C PRO A 226 26.09 58.47 20.82
N GLY A 227 26.59 59.69 21.01
CA GLY A 227 27.96 59.93 21.49
C GLY A 227 28.22 59.51 22.94
N GLN A 228 27.17 59.32 23.75
CA GLN A 228 27.29 58.87 25.14
C GLN A 228 26.98 57.38 25.30
N LEU A 229 25.99 56.88 24.56
CA LEU A 229 25.40 55.56 24.79
C LEU A 229 25.80 54.49 23.77
N LEU A 230 26.45 54.87 22.66
CA LEU A 230 26.84 53.96 21.58
C LEU A 230 28.34 54.09 21.22
N PRO A 231 28.94 53.07 20.59
CA PRO A 231 30.32 53.15 20.11
C PRO A 231 30.53 54.31 19.12
N GLU A 232 31.73 54.90 19.13
CA GLU A 232 32.07 55.98 18.21
C GLU A 232 31.87 55.56 16.74
N GLY A 233 31.21 56.43 15.96
CA GLY A 233 30.96 56.18 14.54
C GLY A 233 29.90 55.13 14.23
N PHE A 234 29.11 54.67 15.21
CA PHE A 234 28.09 53.63 15.01
C PHE A 234 27.12 53.92 13.85
N PHE A 235 26.71 55.18 13.66
CA PHE A 235 25.81 55.60 12.58
C PHE A 235 26.51 56.18 11.36
N ARG A 236 27.84 56.29 11.37
CA ARG A 236 28.59 56.95 10.29
C ARG A 236 28.38 56.21 8.96
N ASP A 237 27.91 56.93 7.95
CA ASP A 237 27.59 56.44 6.61
C ASP A 237 26.55 55.29 6.58
N ARG A 238 25.80 55.09 7.66
CA ARG A 238 24.78 54.04 7.76
C ARG A 238 23.42 54.53 7.29
N ILE A 239 22.65 53.60 6.74
CA ILE A 239 21.20 53.78 6.56
C ILE A 239 20.53 53.41 7.87
N VAL A 240 19.67 54.29 8.37
CA VAL A 240 18.97 54.11 9.65
C VAL A 240 17.48 53.98 9.40
N ILE A 241 16.84 52.97 10.01
CA ILE A 241 15.39 52.79 9.99
C ILE A 241 14.89 52.87 11.43
N VAL A 242 14.03 53.84 11.70
CA VAL A 242 13.41 54.07 13.00
C VAL A 242 11.99 53.53 12.95
N GLY A 243 11.61 52.62 13.85
CA GLY A 243 10.25 52.08 13.86
C GLY A 243 9.92 51.25 15.09
N LEU A 244 8.67 50.80 15.18
CA LEU A 244 8.17 50.03 16.32
C LEU A 244 8.80 48.64 16.34
N SER A 245 9.33 48.22 17.49
CA SER A 245 9.98 46.91 17.65
C SER A 245 9.79 46.37 19.08
N LEU A 246 8.52 46.15 19.45
CA LEU A 246 8.13 45.60 20.74
C LEU A 246 8.41 44.10 20.81
N GLN A 247 9.18 43.67 21.81
CA GLN A 247 9.45 42.25 22.05
C GLN A 247 8.22 41.50 22.56
N ASN A 248 7.30 42.21 23.23
CA ASN A 248 6.03 41.68 23.73
C ASN A 248 4.87 41.81 22.74
N ALA A 249 5.15 42.04 21.46
CA ALA A 249 4.13 41.97 20.42
C ALA A 249 3.39 40.62 20.54
N PRO A 250 2.07 40.62 20.69
CA PRO A 250 1.34 39.40 21.01
C PRO A 250 1.65 38.28 20.02
N THR A 251 1.77 37.06 20.54
CA THR A 251 1.89 35.81 19.75
C THR A 251 0.86 35.78 18.60
N LEU A 252 1.07 34.93 17.59
CA LEU A 252 0.21 34.74 16.38
C LEU A 252 -1.32 34.82 16.59
N ARG A 253 -1.83 34.63 17.81
CA ARG A 253 -3.25 34.74 18.18
C ARG A 253 -3.74 36.13 18.59
N ALA A 254 -2.86 37.08 18.88
CA ALA A 254 -3.25 38.37 19.43
C ALA A 254 -2.67 39.59 18.69
N GLY A 255 -1.98 39.40 17.55
CA GLY A 255 -1.68 40.43 16.54
C GLY A 255 -1.14 41.77 17.07
N GLY A 256 0.19 41.88 17.22
CA GLY A 256 0.81 43.18 17.46
C GLY A 256 0.69 44.08 16.24
N ALA A 257 0.40 45.37 16.45
CA ALA A 257 0.05 46.34 15.39
C ALA A 257 1.12 46.53 14.29
N ASP A 258 2.35 46.03 14.48
CA ASP A 258 3.45 46.10 13.50
C ASP A 258 4.44 44.92 13.62
N ALA A 259 3.91 43.69 13.71
CA ALA A 259 4.72 42.47 13.81
C ALA A 259 4.19 41.36 12.89
N PHE A 260 5.06 40.76 12.08
CA PHE A 260 4.66 39.87 10.99
C PHE A 260 5.33 38.50 11.06
N ALA A 261 4.61 37.48 10.58
CA ALA A 261 5.18 36.15 10.40
C ALA A 261 6.07 36.12 9.15
N THR A 262 7.22 35.47 9.24
CA THR A 262 8.19 35.30 8.14
C THR A 262 8.52 33.81 7.97
N PRO A 263 9.28 33.41 6.93
CA PRO A 263 9.79 32.05 6.82
C PRO A 263 10.42 31.48 8.11
N PHE A 264 11.11 32.30 8.92
CA PHE A 264 11.71 31.85 10.18
C PHE A 264 10.70 31.58 11.30
N THR A 265 9.48 32.09 11.19
CA THR A 265 8.42 31.86 12.21
C THR A 265 8.07 30.37 12.31
N VAL A 266 8.23 29.58 11.24
CA VAL A 266 7.96 28.12 11.29
C VAL A 266 8.90 27.36 12.24
N HIS A 267 10.08 27.93 12.54
CA HIS A 267 11.07 27.35 13.45
C HIS A 267 11.10 28.05 14.80
N THR A 268 10.93 29.38 14.81
CA THR A 268 11.12 30.20 16.02
C THR A 268 9.83 30.48 16.77
N GLY A 269 8.67 30.42 16.10
CA GLY A 269 7.38 30.86 16.65
C GLY A 269 7.31 32.35 16.97
N ARG A 270 8.31 33.15 16.56
CA ARG A 270 8.40 34.59 16.82
C ARG A 270 8.07 35.40 15.57
N LEU A 271 7.44 36.55 15.78
CA LEU A 271 7.17 37.55 14.74
C LEU A 271 8.36 38.49 14.59
N VAL A 272 8.47 39.14 13.43
CA VAL A 272 9.50 40.12 13.09
C VAL A 272 8.87 41.50 12.99
N ALA A 273 9.54 42.53 13.52
CA ALA A 273 9.07 43.91 13.51
C ALA A 273 9.03 44.51 12.10
N GLY A 274 8.07 45.42 11.84
CA GLY A 274 7.94 46.14 10.57
C GLY A 274 9.23 46.81 10.11
N ALA A 275 9.90 47.53 11.00
CA ALA A 275 11.18 48.19 10.72
C ALA A 275 12.28 47.22 10.22
N GLU A 276 12.36 46.02 10.81
CA GLU A 276 13.34 45.00 10.39
C GLU A 276 12.98 44.36 9.04
N LEU A 277 11.68 44.30 8.72
CA LEU A 277 11.21 43.86 7.41
C LEU A 277 11.53 44.89 6.34
N GLN A 278 11.37 46.18 6.63
CA GLN A 278 11.80 47.24 5.71
C GLN A 278 13.30 47.17 5.44
N ALA A 279 14.13 46.85 6.43
CA ALA A 279 15.56 46.60 6.22
C ALA A 279 15.81 45.37 5.33
N THR A 280 15.04 44.29 5.54
CA THR A 280 15.11 43.09 4.69
C THR A 280 14.73 43.40 3.24
N ILE A 281 13.64 44.15 3.03
CA ILE A 281 13.20 44.58 1.70
C ILE A 281 14.26 45.46 1.05
N PHE A 282 14.82 46.42 1.80
CA PHE A 282 15.90 47.30 1.35
C PHE A 282 17.09 46.51 0.81
N ASP A 283 17.58 45.53 1.56
CA ASP A 283 18.72 44.72 1.11
C ASP A 283 18.37 43.87 -0.11
N ASN A 284 17.14 43.33 -0.17
CA ASN A 284 16.68 42.55 -1.32
C ASN A 284 16.68 43.37 -2.62
N ILE A 285 16.16 44.60 -2.59
CA ILE A 285 16.05 45.45 -3.80
C ILE A 285 17.37 46.14 -4.17
N THR A 286 18.25 46.40 -3.21
CA THR A 286 19.54 47.07 -3.46
C THR A 286 20.64 46.12 -3.89
N HIS A 287 20.56 44.84 -3.50
CA HIS A 287 21.56 43.81 -3.81
C HIS A 287 21.07 42.73 -4.77
N ASP A 288 19.85 42.85 -5.34
CA ASP A 288 19.23 41.86 -6.23
C ASP A 288 19.13 40.46 -5.59
N LEU A 289 18.86 40.40 -4.28
CA LEU A 289 18.85 39.14 -3.52
C LEU A 289 17.50 38.42 -3.52
N PHE A 290 16.44 39.09 -3.97
CA PHE A 290 15.10 38.51 -3.99
C PHE A 290 15.02 37.29 -4.89
N ILE A 291 14.12 36.38 -4.55
CA ILE A 291 14.01 35.06 -5.16
C ILE A 291 12.82 35.04 -6.09
N ARG A 292 13.04 34.79 -7.37
CA ARG A 292 11.97 34.72 -8.36
C ARG A 292 11.20 33.42 -8.19
N LYS A 293 9.87 33.48 -8.04
CA LYS A 293 9.06 32.27 -8.08
C LYS A 293 8.96 31.77 -9.53
N ALA A 294 9.24 30.50 -9.77
CA ALA A 294 9.10 29.92 -11.10
C ALA A 294 7.64 29.95 -11.57
N GLY A 295 7.42 30.32 -12.84
CA GLY A 295 6.10 30.31 -13.45
C GLY A 295 5.58 28.89 -13.69
N HIS A 296 4.26 28.76 -13.88
CA HIS A 296 3.60 27.46 -14.10
C HIS A 296 4.24 26.59 -15.19
N PRO A 297 4.72 27.11 -16.35
CA PRO A 297 5.35 26.26 -17.37
C PRO A 297 6.59 25.51 -16.86
N VAL A 298 7.41 26.16 -16.03
CA VAL A 298 8.62 25.54 -15.45
C VAL A 298 8.24 24.48 -14.42
N THR A 299 7.27 24.78 -13.56
CA THR A 299 6.74 23.82 -12.57
C THR A 299 6.15 22.58 -13.24
N ILE A 300 5.32 22.76 -14.27
CA ILE A 300 4.73 21.65 -15.05
C ILE A 300 5.83 20.83 -15.73
N THR A 301 6.84 21.49 -16.31
CA THR A 301 7.97 20.79 -16.93
C THR A 301 8.72 19.93 -15.92
N ALA A 302 8.96 20.43 -14.71
CA ALA A 302 9.60 19.66 -13.64
C ALA A 302 8.75 18.45 -13.21
N ILE A 303 7.42 18.59 -13.15
CA ILE A 303 6.49 17.48 -12.88
C ILE A 303 6.60 16.42 -13.98
N VAL A 304 6.56 16.81 -15.25
CA VAL A 304 6.67 15.90 -16.40
C VAL A 304 8.00 15.15 -16.38
N LEU A 305 9.12 15.84 -16.14
CA LEU A 305 10.44 15.21 -16.05
C LEU A 305 10.50 14.17 -14.93
N ALA A 306 9.94 14.48 -13.76
CA ALA A 306 9.86 13.51 -12.66
C ALA A 306 8.96 12.31 -13.00
N SER A 307 7.87 12.52 -13.74
CA SER A 307 7.02 11.44 -14.22
C SER A 307 7.74 10.50 -15.20
N VAL A 308 8.54 11.05 -16.10
CA VAL A 308 9.38 10.27 -17.02
C VAL A 308 10.42 9.47 -16.26
N LEU A 309 11.09 10.08 -15.27
CA LEU A 309 12.04 9.39 -14.40
C LEU A 309 11.39 8.26 -13.60
N ALA A 310 10.19 8.49 -13.05
CA ALA A 310 9.42 7.47 -12.33
C ALA A 310 9.04 6.30 -13.25
N ALA A 311 8.50 6.59 -14.43
CA ALA A 311 8.13 5.58 -15.42
C ALA A 311 9.35 4.77 -15.87
N ALA A 312 10.51 5.42 -16.07
CA ALA A 312 11.76 4.74 -16.39
C ALA A 312 12.22 3.82 -15.24
N ALA A 313 12.13 4.28 -13.99
CA ALA A 313 12.51 3.50 -12.81
C ALA A 313 11.68 2.22 -12.64
N VAL A 314 10.39 2.26 -12.99
CA VAL A 314 9.48 1.11 -12.89
C VAL A 314 9.21 0.40 -14.21
N LEU A 315 9.93 0.71 -15.30
CA LEU A 315 9.62 0.21 -16.64
C LEU A 315 9.70 -1.32 -16.76
N ARG A 316 10.61 -1.96 -16.02
CA ARG A 316 10.85 -3.41 -16.09
C ARG A 316 10.17 -4.19 -14.97
N SER A 317 10.32 -3.76 -13.72
CA SER A 317 9.81 -4.44 -12.53
C SER A 317 9.72 -3.47 -11.36
N THR A 318 8.87 -3.78 -10.38
CA THR A 318 8.86 -3.12 -9.07
C THR A 318 9.45 -4.07 -8.02
N GLY A 319 10.25 -3.53 -7.08
CA GLY A 319 10.91 -4.34 -6.04
C GLY A 319 11.93 -3.56 -5.22
N TRP A 320 12.83 -4.24 -4.52
CA TRP A 320 13.83 -3.57 -3.67
C TRP A 320 14.77 -2.64 -4.46
N ARG A 321 15.09 -2.98 -5.72
CA ARG A 321 15.92 -2.14 -6.60
C ARG A 321 15.24 -0.81 -6.92
N THR A 322 13.93 -0.80 -7.16
CA THR A 322 13.20 0.46 -7.41
C THR A 322 13.14 1.31 -6.16
N ALA A 323 13.02 0.70 -4.97
CA ALA A 323 13.13 1.43 -3.71
C ALA A 323 14.53 2.05 -3.52
N ALA A 324 15.59 1.28 -3.80
CA ALA A 324 16.97 1.75 -3.71
C ALA A 324 17.28 2.88 -4.71
N LEU A 325 16.74 2.84 -5.94
CA LEU A 325 16.88 3.92 -6.92
C LEU A 325 16.03 5.15 -6.58
N SER A 326 14.90 4.98 -5.88
CA SER A 326 13.99 6.09 -5.59
C SER A 326 14.59 7.10 -4.63
N LEU A 327 15.33 6.64 -3.61
CA LEU A 327 15.95 7.53 -2.63
C LEU A 327 16.90 8.58 -3.27
N PRO A 328 17.91 8.21 -4.08
CA PRO A 328 18.80 9.20 -4.70
C PRO A 328 18.06 10.10 -5.70
N ILE A 329 17.02 9.62 -6.40
CA ILE A 329 16.23 10.47 -7.31
C ILE A 329 15.47 11.55 -6.52
N LEU A 330 14.84 11.18 -5.41
CA LEU A 330 14.12 12.12 -4.56
C LEU A 330 15.08 13.14 -3.92
N LEU A 331 16.24 12.68 -3.43
CA LEU A 331 17.29 13.58 -2.93
C LEU A 331 17.78 14.53 -4.02
N PHE A 332 17.95 14.06 -5.26
CA PHE A 332 18.32 14.90 -6.38
C PHE A 332 17.26 15.96 -6.68
N ILE A 333 15.97 15.61 -6.69
CA ILE A 333 14.87 16.58 -6.91
C ILE A 333 14.92 17.69 -5.84
N THR A 334 15.04 17.32 -4.56
CA THR A 334 15.10 18.31 -3.46
C THR A 334 16.39 19.13 -3.52
N ALA A 335 17.54 18.50 -3.78
CA ALA A 335 18.83 19.18 -3.88
C ALA A 335 18.87 20.14 -5.08
N ALA A 336 18.28 19.77 -6.23
CA ALA A 336 18.19 20.64 -7.40
C ALA A 336 17.32 21.87 -7.13
N SER A 337 16.18 21.70 -6.46
CA SER A 337 15.33 22.80 -6.02
C SER A 337 16.06 23.74 -5.05
N TYR A 338 16.76 23.17 -4.05
CA TYR A 338 17.57 23.94 -3.10
C TYR A 338 18.74 24.67 -3.78
N ALA A 339 19.42 24.04 -4.74
CA ALA A 339 20.50 24.67 -5.49
C ALA A 339 19.98 25.83 -6.38
N MET A 340 18.83 25.67 -7.03
CA MET A 340 18.20 26.75 -7.80
C MET A 340 17.77 27.91 -6.91
N LEU A 341 17.26 27.62 -5.71
CA LEU A 341 16.92 28.63 -4.71
C LEU A 341 18.16 29.43 -4.28
N ARG A 342 19.26 28.75 -3.94
CA ARG A 342 20.45 29.37 -3.35
C ARG A 342 21.41 30.01 -4.34
N LEU A 343 21.63 29.36 -5.47
CA LEU A 343 22.61 29.79 -6.47
C LEU A 343 21.95 30.54 -7.63
N GLY A 344 20.70 30.16 -7.96
CA GLY A 344 19.97 30.73 -9.09
C GLY A 344 19.02 31.87 -8.71
N HIS A 345 18.77 32.12 -7.42
CA HIS A 345 17.70 33.01 -6.94
C HIS A 345 16.34 32.71 -7.58
N VAL A 346 16.06 31.43 -7.87
CA VAL A 346 14.79 30.96 -8.43
C VAL A 346 14.22 29.85 -7.56
N PHE A 347 12.99 30.02 -7.08
CA PHE A 347 12.29 28.98 -6.35
C PHE A 347 11.43 28.12 -7.30
N ILE A 348 11.84 26.86 -7.47
CA ILE A 348 11.03 25.80 -8.09
C ILE A 348 10.67 24.81 -7.00
N SER A 349 9.38 24.66 -6.68
CA SER A 349 8.95 23.74 -5.64
C SER A 349 9.29 22.28 -6.01
N PRO A 350 9.97 21.51 -5.13
CA PRO A 350 10.21 20.09 -5.34
C PRO A 350 8.95 19.25 -5.09
N LEU A 351 7.88 19.84 -4.53
CA LEU A 351 6.68 19.14 -4.09
C LEU A 351 5.96 18.43 -5.24
N GLY A 352 5.66 19.14 -6.32
CA GLY A 352 4.98 18.57 -7.50
C GLY A 352 5.77 17.42 -8.13
N PRO A 353 7.06 17.63 -8.50
CA PRO A 353 7.93 16.57 -9.00
C PRO A 353 8.02 15.35 -8.06
N THR A 354 8.17 15.58 -6.75
CA THR A 354 8.24 14.52 -5.74
C THR A 354 6.96 13.70 -5.65
N LEU A 355 5.80 14.37 -5.57
CA LEU A 355 4.49 13.71 -5.51
C LEU A 355 4.19 12.95 -6.80
N SER A 356 4.58 13.49 -7.95
CA SER A 356 4.45 12.82 -9.24
C SER A 356 5.25 11.53 -9.29
N TYR A 357 6.53 11.61 -8.89
CA TYR A 357 7.41 10.45 -8.84
C TYR A 357 6.86 9.36 -7.91
N LEU A 358 6.53 9.72 -6.67
CA LEU A 358 6.02 8.79 -5.66
C LEU A 358 4.68 8.16 -6.09
N SER A 359 3.75 8.94 -6.64
CA SER A 359 2.42 8.45 -7.05
C SER A 359 2.52 7.42 -8.18
N ILE A 360 3.43 7.63 -9.14
CA ILE A 360 3.64 6.69 -10.25
C ILE A 360 4.32 5.41 -9.75
N VAL A 361 5.37 5.53 -8.93
CA VAL A 361 6.06 4.36 -8.37
C VAL A 361 5.13 3.54 -7.48
N ALA A 362 4.38 4.18 -6.60
CA ALA A 362 3.41 3.52 -5.72
C ALA A 362 2.25 2.90 -6.52
N GLY A 363 1.67 3.63 -7.48
CA GLY A 363 0.59 3.13 -8.32
C GLY A 363 1.02 1.92 -9.16
N GLN A 364 2.20 1.95 -9.78
CA GLN A 364 2.72 0.81 -10.52
C GLN A 364 3.01 -0.39 -9.61
N SER A 365 3.55 -0.15 -8.41
CA SER A 365 3.80 -1.21 -7.43
C SER A 365 2.49 -1.86 -6.97
N ALA A 366 1.43 -1.06 -6.77
CA ALA A 366 0.10 -1.58 -6.44
C ALA A 366 -0.49 -2.42 -7.58
N PHE A 367 -0.32 -2.00 -8.84
CA PHE A 367 -0.75 -2.79 -10.00
C PHE A 367 0.01 -4.11 -10.14
N ASP A 368 1.34 -4.09 -9.98
CA ASP A 368 2.17 -5.29 -10.05
C ASP A 368 1.80 -6.27 -8.91
N TYR A 369 1.62 -5.79 -7.67
CA TYR A 369 1.17 -6.60 -6.55
C TYR A 369 -0.24 -7.19 -6.76
N ALA A 370 -1.17 -6.40 -7.30
CA ALA A 370 -2.52 -6.87 -7.60
C ALA A 370 -2.52 -7.94 -8.71
N ALA A 371 -1.65 -7.80 -9.71
CA ALA A 371 -1.47 -8.79 -10.77
C ALA A 371 -0.89 -10.10 -10.21
N GLU A 372 0.16 -10.02 -9.40
CA GLU A 372 0.77 -11.19 -8.74
C GLU A 372 -0.23 -11.94 -7.85
N ARG A 373 -1.06 -11.20 -7.10
CA ARG A 373 -2.11 -11.79 -6.26
C ARG A 373 -3.22 -12.47 -7.06
N ARG A 374 -3.56 -11.96 -8.25
CA ARG A 374 -4.52 -12.60 -9.17
C ARG A 374 -3.94 -13.89 -9.74
N ASP A 375 -2.71 -13.85 -10.25
CA ASP A 375 -2.01 -15.03 -10.78
C ASP A 375 -1.93 -16.14 -9.71
N ARG A 376 -1.59 -15.82 -8.46
CA ARG A 376 -1.55 -16.80 -7.36
C ARG A 376 -2.92 -17.42 -7.10
N ARG A 377 -3.99 -16.62 -7.08
CA ARG A 377 -5.37 -17.11 -6.87
C ARG A 377 -5.85 -17.99 -8.00
N ASP A 378 -5.55 -17.65 -9.24
CA ASP A 378 -5.94 -18.43 -10.41
C ASP A 378 -5.24 -19.80 -10.42
N ILE A 379 -3.95 -19.83 -10.04
CA ILE A 379 -3.20 -21.07 -9.83
C ILE A 379 -3.86 -21.92 -8.73
N THR A 380 -4.08 -21.37 -7.54
CA THR A 380 -4.72 -22.08 -6.41
C THR A 380 -6.09 -22.66 -6.81
N ARG A 381 -6.94 -21.86 -7.49
CA ARG A 381 -8.27 -22.29 -7.93
C ARG A 381 -8.22 -23.42 -8.95
N ALA A 382 -7.23 -23.44 -9.83
CA ALA A 382 -7.04 -24.52 -10.79
C ALA A 382 -6.69 -25.85 -10.08
N PHE A 383 -5.84 -25.79 -9.04
CA PHE A 383 -5.43 -26.98 -8.28
C PHE A 383 -6.52 -27.52 -7.35
N SER A 384 -7.42 -26.68 -6.82
CA SER A 384 -8.57 -27.10 -5.99
C SER A 384 -9.56 -28.03 -6.69
N ARG A 385 -9.45 -28.22 -8.01
CA ARG A 385 -10.25 -29.17 -8.77
C ARG A 385 -9.72 -30.60 -8.72
N TYR A 386 -8.46 -30.78 -8.31
CA TYR A 386 -7.76 -32.07 -8.36
C TYR A 386 -7.25 -32.53 -6.99
N LEU A 387 -7.19 -31.62 -6.01
CA LEU A 387 -6.61 -31.84 -4.70
C LEU A 387 -7.51 -31.23 -3.62
N SER A 388 -7.56 -31.83 -2.43
CA SER A 388 -8.38 -31.31 -1.33
C SER A 388 -7.95 -29.89 -0.93
N PRO A 389 -8.87 -29.03 -0.42
CA PRO A 389 -8.57 -27.63 -0.09
C PRO A 389 -7.37 -27.46 0.85
N ALA A 390 -7.24 -28.34 1.85
CA ALA A 390 -6.12 -28.33 2.81
C ALA A 390 -4.78 -28.67 2.15
N LEU A 391 -4.79 -29.48 1.09
CA LEU A 391 -3.60 -29.88 0.35
C LEU A 391 -3.13 -28.78 -0.61
N VAL A 392 -4.09 -28.10 -1.26
CA VAL A 392 -3.81 -26.96 -2.15
C VAL A 392 -3.23 -25.78 -1.38
N GLU A 393 -3.76 -25.49 -0.20
CA GLU A 393 -3.23 -24.41 0.65
C GLU A 393 -1.79 -24.69 1.10
N ARG A 394 -1.47 -25.94 1.45
CA ARG A 394 -0.10 -26.35 1.82
C ARG A 394 0.86 -26.30 0.63
N LEU A 395 0.46 -26.77 -0.55
CA LEU A 395 1.27 -26.68 -1.77
C LEU A 395 1.45 -25.23 -2.26
N ALA A 396 0.45 -24.36 -2.06
CA ALA A 396 0.55 -22.93 -2.37
C ALA A 396 1.49 -22.17 -1.42
N ASN A 397 1.80 -22.75 -0.25
CA ASN A 397 2.74 -22.22 0.73
C ASN A 397 4.17 -22.76 0.54
N ASP A 398 4.32 -23.98 0.03
CA ASP A 398 5.62 -24.57 -0.30
C ASP A 398 5.58 -25.39 -1.62
N PRO A 399 5.82 -24.73 -2.78
CA PRO A 399 5.82 -25.39 -4.08
C PRO A 399 6.97 -26.41 -4.27
N SER A 400 8.01 -26.36 -3.43
CA SER A 400 9.21 -27.20 -3.58
C SER A 400 8.96 -28.68 -3.25
N GLN A 401 7.83 -28.98 -2.62
CA GLN A 401 7.34 -30.33 -2.36
C GLN A 401 6.90 -31.05 -3.65
N LEU A 402 6.65 -30.31 -4.74
CA LEU A 402 6.37 -30.86 -6.06
C LEU A 402 7.68 -31.12 -6.82
N LYS A 403 8.39 -32.20 -6.48
CA LYS A 403 9.54 -32.65 -7.27
C LYS A 403 9.07 -33.37 -8.53
N LEU A 404 9.69 -33.06 -9.66
CA LEU A 404 9.61 -33.89 -10.87
C LEU A 404 10.41 -35.17 -10.62
N GLY A 405 9.74 -36.32 -10.72
CA GLY A 405 10.26 -37.62 -10.29
C GLY A 405 9.33 -38.24 -9.24
N GLY A 406 9.26 -39.57 -9.22
CA GLY A 406 8.48 -40.28 -8.22
C GLY A 406 9.30 -40.55 -6.96
N GLU A 407 8.67 -40.45 -5.79
CA GLU A 407 9.24 -40.95 -4.54
C GLU A 407 8.66 -42.32 -4.20
N ARG A 408 9.48 -43.20 -3.61
CA ARG A 408 9.01 -44.49 -3.12
C ARG A 408 8.34 -44.30 -1.78
N ARG A 409 7.09 -44.72 -1.66
CA ARG A 409 6.26 -44.45 -0.49
C ARG A 409 5.24 -45.56 -0.27
N THR A 410 4.95 -45.84 1.00
CA THR A 410 3.88 -46.77 1.39
C THR A 410 2.55 -46.04 1.31
N LEU A 411 1.67 -46.43 0.37
CA LEU A 411 0.36 -45.80 0.19
C LEU A 411 -0.75 -46.83 0.38
N THR A 412 -1.96 -46.36 0.70
CA THR A 412 -3.18 -47.15 0.57
C THR A 412 -3.92 -46.72 -0.68
N ILE A 413 -4.20 -47.67 -1.57
CA ILE A 413 -4.83 -47.45 -2.86
C ILE A 413 -6.23 -48.06 -2.81
N LEU A 414 -7.22 -47.32 -3.32
CA LEU A 414 -8.60 -47.73 -3.47
C LEU A 414 -8.99 -47.68 -4.94
N PHE A 415 -9.58 -48.78 -5.40
CA PHE A 415 -10.34 -48.85 -6.64
C PHE A 415 -11.81 -49.09 -6.29
N CYS A 416 -12.69 -48.30 -6.88
CA CYS A 416 -14.14 -48.46 -6.78
C CYS A 416 -14.71 -48.53 -8.19
N ASP A 417 -15.54 -49.53 -8.49
CA ASP A 417 -16.15 -49.71 -9.81
C ASP A 417 -17.63 -50.08 -9.70
N VAL A 418 -18.44 -49.75 -10.71
CA VAL A 418 -19.88 -50.00 -10.70
C VAL A 418 -20.19 -51.37 -11.30
N ARG A 419 -20.96 -52.17 -10.58
CA ARG A 419 -21.38 -53.49 -11.04
C ARG A 419 -22.39 -53.37 -12.18
N GLY A 420 -22.06 -54.00 -13.32
CA GLY A 420 -22.98 -54.09 -14.46
C GLY A 420 -23.14 -52.76 -15.22
N PHE A 421 -22.22 -51.82 -15.08
CA PHE A 421 -22.32 -50.50 -15.70
C PHE A 421 -22.36 -50.54 -17.23
N THR A 422 -21.68 -51.48 -17.88
CA THR A 422 -21.80 -51.68 -19.32
C THR A 422 -23.24 -51.95 -19.73
N THR A 423 -23.97 -52.77 -18.96
CA THR A 423 -25.39 -53.05 -19.19
C THR A 423 -26.25 -51.79 -18.98
N ILE A 424 -25.92 -50.99 -17.96
CA ILE A 424 -26.61 -49.71 -17.69
C ILE A 424 -26.38 -48.72 -18.85
N SER A 425 -25.15 -48.63 -19.35
CA SER A 425 -24.77 -47.75 -20.45
C SER A 425 -25.44 -48.16 -21.76
N GLU A 426 -25.50 -49.46 -22.07
CA GLU A 426 -26.21 -49.99 -23.24
C GLU A 426 -27.72 -49.71 -23.17
N ALA A 427 -28.33 -49.85 -22.00
CA ALA A 427 -29.74 -49.54 -21.79
C ALA A 427 -30.06 -48.04 -21.94
N LEU A 428 -29.05 -47.18 -21.83
CA LEU A 428 -29.15 -45.71 -21.92
C LEU A 428 -28.52 -45.12 -23.19
N LYS A 429 -28.14 -45.94 -24.16
CA LYS A 429 -27.46 -45.48 -25.38
C LYS A 429 -28.25 -44.43 -26.18
N ASP A 430 -29.57 -44.48 -26.09
CA ASP A 430 -30.49 -43.58 -26.80
C ASP A 430 -30.80 -42.30 -25.99
N ASP A 431 -30.26 -42.17 -24.76
CA ASP A 431 -30.35 -40.99 -23.89
C ASP A 431 -29.00 -40.72 -23.15
N PRO A 432 -28.00 -40.16 -23.87
CA PRO A 432 -26.68 -39.90 -23.30
C PRO A 432 -26.68 -38.81 -22.22
N GLU A 433 -27.68 -37.92 -22.19
CA GLU A 433 -27.82 -36.89 -21.16
C GLU A 433 -28.21 -37.52 -19.82
N GLN A 434 -29.13 -38.49 -19.82
CA GLN A 434 -29.49 -39.25 -18.64
C GLN A 434 -28.33 -40.11 -18.13
N LEU A 435 -27.56 -40.74 -19.01
CA LEU A 435 -26.34 -41.49 -18.62
C LEU A 435 -25.31 -40.57 -17.95
N THR A 436 -25.06 -39.39 -18.54
CA THR A 436 -24.12 -38.40 -17.98
C THR A 436 -24.59 -37.91 -16.61
N THR A 437 -25.89 -37.66 -16.45
CA THR A 437 -26.49 -37.25 -15.17
C THR A 437 -26.33 -38.33 -14.10
N LEU A 438 -26.57 -39.59 -14.46
CA LEU A 438 -26.40 -40.73 -13.55
C LEU A 438 -24.96 -40.91 -13.10
N ILE A 439 -24.00 -40.81 -14.04
CA ILE A 439 -22.56 -40.87 -13.73
C ILE A 439 -22.17 -39.75 -12.78
N ASN A 440 -22.63 -38.52 -13.02
CA ASN A 440 -22.29 -37.40 -12.13
C ASN A 440 -22.93 -37.54 -10.75
N ARG A 441 -24.19 -37.98 -10.65
CA ARG A 441 -24.87 -38.25 -9.36
C ARG A 441 -24.18 -39.36 -8.56
N LEU A 442 -23.56 -40.32 -9.26
CA LEU A 442 -22.76 -41.37 -8.65
C LEU A 442 -21.37 -40.86 -8.23
N LEU A 443 -20.59 -40.31 -9.15
CA LEU A 443 -19.18 -39.99 -8.92
C LEU A 443 -18.99 -38.80 -7.98
N THR A 444 -19.95 -37.87 -7.91
CA THR A 444 -19.85 -36.67 -7.03
C THR A 444 -19.72 -37.05 -5.55
N PRO A 445 -20.67 -37.76 -4.92
CA PRO A 445 -20.57 -38.12 -3.51
C PRO A 445 -19.37 -39.03 -3.23
N LEU A 446 -19.03 -39.96 -4.14
CA LEU A 446 -17.84 -40.80 -3.98
C LEU A 446 -16.54 -39.98 -3.96
N SER A 447 -16.44 -38.98 -4.84
CA SER A 447 -15.28 -38.09 -4.91
C SER A 447 -15.17 -37.21 -3.66
N GLU A 448 -16.29 -36.66 -3.18
CA GLU A 448 -16.34 -35.87 -1.94
C GLU A 448 -15.86 -36.68 -0.74
N ILE A 449 -16.33 -37.91 -0.60
CA ILE A 449 -15.91 -38.83 0.47
C ILE A 449 -14.39 -39.06 0.46
N VAL A 450 -13.78 -39.28 -0.71
CA VAL A 450 -12.32 -39.42 -0.82
C VAL A 450 -11.62 -38.17 -0.30
N LEU A 451 -12.03 -36.99 -0.77
CA LEU A 451 -11.38 -35.72 -0.44
C LEU A 451 -11.55 -35.37 1.05
N GLU A 452 -12.73 -35.60 1.63
CA GLU A 452 -13.00 -35.41 3.06
C GLU A 452 -12.24 -36.38 3.95
N SER A 453 -12.00 -37.61 3.48
CA SER A 453 -11.16 -38.60 4.17
C SER A 453 -9.66 -38.30 4.02
N GLY A 454 -9.26 -37.17 3.43
CA GLY A 454 -7.85 -36.82 3.21
C GLY A 454 -7.17 -37.61 2.10
N GLY A 455 -7.94 -38.26 1.22
CA GLY A 455 -7.44 -38.97 0.05
C GLY A 455 -7.19 -38.05 -1.13
N THR A 456 -6.38 -38.53 -2.07
CA THR A 456 -6.10 -37.89 -3.36
C THR A 456 -6.74 -38.73 -4.46
N ILE A 457 -7.58 -38.10 -5.29
CA ILE A 457 -8.16 -38.75 -6.48
C ILE A 457 -7.08 -38.76 -7.57
N ASP A 458 -6.74 -39.95 -8.05
CA ASP A 458 -5.78 -40.11 -9.15
C ASP A 458 -6.48 -39.84 -10.49
N LYS A 459 -7.50 -40.63 -10.80
CA LYS A 459 -8.28 -40.49 -12.04
C LYS A 459 -9.63 -41.21 -11.99
N TYR A 460 -10.49 -40.83 -12.92
CA TYR A 460 -11.69 -41.59 -13.30
C TYR A 460 -11.35 -42.48 -14.50
N ILE A 461 -11.74 -43.75 -14.45
CA ILE A 461 -11.54 -44.74 -15.51
C ILE A 461 -12.93 -45.27 -15.91
N GLY A 462 -13.67 -44.49 -16.73
CA GLY A 462 -15.07 -44.79 -17.00
C GLY A 462 -15.94 -44.56 -15.76
N ASP A 463 -16.60 -45.61 -15.29
CA ASP A 463 -17.35 -45.69 -14.03
C ASP A 463 -16.50 -46.03 -12.81
N CYS A 464 -15.21 -46.31 -13.02
CA CYS A 464 -14.27 -46.58 -11.94
C CYS A 464 -13.63 -45.30 -11.37
N LEU A 465 -13.53 -45.24 -10.04
CA LEU A 465 -12.81 -44.23 -9.28
C LEU A 465 -11.53 -44.84 -8.71
N MET A 466 -10.39 -44.21 -8.99
CA MET A 466 -9.09 -44.55 -8.39
C MET A 466 -8.62 -43.44 -7.47
N ALA A 467 -8.30 -43.79 -6.21
CA ALA A 467 -7.82 -42.87 -5.20
C ALA A 467 -6.72 -43.49 -4.33
N PHE A 468 -5.92 -42.65 -3.67
CA PHE A 468 -4.91 -43.10 -2.71
C PHE A 468 -4.76 -42.15 -1.52
N TRP A 469 -4.23 -42.69 -0.42
CA TRP A 469 -3.92 -41.96 0.81
C TRP A 469 -2.43 -42.04 1.13
N ASN A 470 -1.99 -41.18 2.05
CA ASN A 470 -0.59 -40.99 2.45
C ASN A 470 0.28 -40.34 1.37
N ALA A 471 -0.26 -39.59 0.41
CA ALA A 471 0.51 -38.74 -0.48
C ALA A 471 -0.38 -37.60 -1.02
N PRO A 472 0.19 -36.40 -1.28
CA PRO A 472 1.58 -35.98 -1.09
C PRO A 472 1.99 -35.73 0.37
N LEU A 473 1.04 -35.73 1.31
CA LEU A 473 1.31 -35.48 2.73
C LEU A 473 1.29 -36.78 3.55
N ASP A 474 2.10 -36.80 4.62
CA ASP A 474 2.17 -37.91 5.57
C ASP A 474 0.84 -38.07 6.32
N ASP A 475 0.30 -39.27 6.25
CA ASP A 475 -0.88 -39.69 7.00
C ASP A 475 -0.61 -41.07 7.61
N PRO A 476 -0.24 -41.14 8.90
CA PRO A 476 0.02 -42.41 9.58
C PRO A 476 -1.20 -43.35 9.67
N ARG A 477 -2.42 -42.83 9.49
CA ARG A 477 -3.67 -43.62 9.55
C ARG A 477 -4.32 -43.81 8.18
N HIS A 478 -3.53 -43.70 7.12
CA HIS A 478 -4.00 -43.76 5.74
C HIS A 478 -4.83 -45.01 5.40
N ALA A 479 -4.48 -46.17 5.96
CA ALA A 479 -5.25 -47.40 5.77
C ALA A 479 -6.65 -47.30 6.39
N SER A 480 -6.75 -46.78 7.62
CA SER A 480 -8.02 -46.58 8.30
C SER A 480 -8.90 -45.53 7.62
N HIS A 481 -8.30 -44.42 7.12
CA HIS A 481 -9.03 -43.41 6.38
C HIS A 481 -9.58 -43.93 5.05
N ALA A 482 -8.82 -44.76 4.33
CA ALA A 482 -9.26 -45.41 3.10
C ALA A 482 -10.40 -46.40 3.34
N VAL A 483 -10.29 -47.24 4.38
CA VAL A 483 -11.34 -48.19 4.77
C VAL A 483 -12.60 -47.44 5.22
N GLY A 484 -12.47 -46.41 6.05
CA GLY A 484 -13.58 -45.55 6.44
C GLY A 484 -14.24 -44.84 5.26
N ALA A 485 -13.45 -44.38 4.28
CA ALA A 485 -13.98 -43.83 3.02
C ALA A 485 -14.79 -44.88 2.26
N ALA A 486 -14.29 -46.10 2.12
CA ALA A 486 -15.00 -47.17 1.43
C ALA A 486 -16.35 -47.53 2.10
N LEU A 487 -16.41 -47.56 3.43
CA LEU A 487 -17.67 -47.78 4.14
C LEU A 487 -18.67 -46.63 3.88
N ARG A 488 -18.21 -45.37 3.96
CA ARG A 488 -19.05 -44.21 3.61
C ARG A 488 -19.51 -44.23 2.15
N MET A 489 -18.68 -44.74 1.23
CA MET A 489 -19.05 -44.92 -0.17
C MET A 489 -20.18 -45.93 -0.32
N LEU A 490 -20.14 -47.05 0.41
CA LEU A 490 -21.23 -48.04 0.40
C LEU A 490 -22.54 -47.43 0.90
N ASP A 491 -22.50 -46.69 2.02
CA ASP A 491 -23.67 -45.98 2.56
C ASP A 491 -24.22 -44.93 1.55
N ALA A 492 -23.32 -44.21 0.85
CA ALA A 492 -23.71 -43.22 -0.15
C ALA A 492 -24.42 -43.85 -1.36
N ILE A 493 -24.03 -45.06 -1.76
CA ILE A 493 -24.72 -45.81 -2.82
C ILE A 493 -26.10 -46.28 -2.36
N ASP A 494 -26.23 -46.72 -1.11
CA ASP A 494 -27.53 -47.11 -0.56
C ASP A 494 -28.49 -45.91 -0.51
N HIS A 495 -28.00 -44.73 -0.14
CA HIS A 495 -28.79 -43.50 -0.21
C HIS A 495 -29.19 -43.13 -1.64
N LEU A 496 -28.25 -43.18 -2.59
CA LEU A 496 -28.55 -42.91 -4.00
C LEU A 496 -29.57 -43.90 -4.57
N ASN A 497 -29.48 -45.18 -4.20
CA ASN A 497 -30.47 -46.19 -4.58
C ASN A 497 -31.85 -45.89 -4.00
N ALA A 498 -31.94 -45.39 -2.76
CA ALA A 498 -33.20 -44.99 -2.16
C ALA A 498 -33.85 -43.82 -2.92
N GLU A 499 -33.06 -42.81 -3.32
CA GLU A 499 -33.52 -41.70 -4.15
C GLU A 499 -34.02 -42.17 -5.52
N LEU A 500 -33.20 -42.97 -6.23
CA LEU A 500 -33.57 -43.53 -7.53
C LEU A 500 -34.80 -44.43 -7.44
N GLY A 501 -34.99 -45.13 -6.32
CA GLY A 501 -36.19 -45.92 -6.05
C GLY A 501 -37.45 -45.07 -5.91
N GLN A 502 -37.35 -43.93 -5.23
CA GLN A 502 -38.46 -42.98 -5.09
C GLN A 502 -38.82 -42.32 -6.44
N GLU A 503 -37.81 -41.92 -7.21
CA GLU A 503 -37.98 -41.36 -8.56
C GLU A 503 -38.66 -42.38 -9.50
N ALA A 504 -38.21 -43.62 -9.49
CA ALA A 504 -38.78 -44.68 -10.29
C ALA A 504 -40.24 -44.97 -9.91
N ALA A 505 -40.56 -44.96 -8.62
CA ALA A 505 -41.93 -45.12 -8.13
C ALA A 505 -42.85 -43.97 -8.57
N ALA A 506 -42.36 -42.73 -8.57
CA ALA A 506 -43.11 -41.55 -9.04
C ALA A 506 -43.37 -41.59 -10.56
N LEU A 507 -42.47 -42.21 -11.33
CA LEU A 507 -42.55 -42.35 -12.79
C LEU A 507 -43.24 -43.66 -13.23
N GLY A 508 -43.59 -44.55 -12.29
CA GLY A 508 -44.17 -45.86 -12.60
C GLY A 508 -43.20 -46.82 -13.31
N THR A 509 -41.89 -46.61 -13.16
CA THR A 509 -40.83 -47.41 -13.79
C THR A 509 -40.15 -48.32 -12.77
N GLU A 510 -39.48 -49.39 -13.21
CA GLU A 510 -38.70 -50.24 -12.31
C GLU A 510 -37.47 -49.49 -11.73
N PRO A 511 -37.21 -49.63 -10.42
CA PRO A 511 -36.08 -48.96 -9.78
C PRO A 511 -34.76 -49.58 -10.22
N ARG A 512 -33.84 -48.72 -10.66
CA ARG A 512 -32.48 -49.14 -11.01
C ARG A 512 -31.64 -49.20 -9.74
N VAL A 513 -31.19 -50.40 -9.38
CA VAL A 513 -30.32 -50.62 -8.21
C VAL A 513 -28.86 -50.64 -8.65
N LEU A 514 -28.11 -49.61 -8.25
CA LEU A 514 -26.67 -49.51 -8.42
C LEU A 514 -25.95 -50.32 -7.34
N LYS A 515 -24.86 -50.99 -7.71
CA LYS A 515 -23.96 -51.64 -6.76
C LYS A 515 -22.53 -51.28 -7.12
N ILE A 516 -21.67 -51.15 -6.12
CA ILE A 516 -20.25 -50.91 -6.33
C ILE A 516 -19.42 -52.08 -5.78
N GLY A 517 -18.28 -52.31 -6.40
CA GLY A 517 -17.19 -53.12 -5.85
C GLY A 517 -16.05 -52.21 -5.42
N ILE A 518 -15.47 -52.47 -4.25
CA ILE A 518 -14.33 -51.70 -3.74
C ILE A 518 -13.19 -52.67 -3.41
N GLY A 519 -12.00 -52.35 -3.91
CA GLY A 519 -10.75 -53.04 -3.61
C GLY A 519 -9.75 -52.08 -2.98
N ILE A 520 -9.23 -52.43 -1.81
CA ILE A 520 -8.23 -51.61 -1.12
C ILE A 520 -6.97 -52.44 -0.86
N ASN A 521 -5.81 -51.87 -1.17
CA ASN A 521 -4.55 -52.48 -0.81
C ASN A 521 -3.52 -51.44 -0.35
N THR A 522 -2.69 -51.83 0.61
CA THR A 522 -1.58 -51.02 1.11
C THR A 522 -0.26 -51.63 0.65
N GLY A 523 0.70 -50.81 0.26
CA GLY A 523 2.06 -51.26 0.00
C GLY A 523 2.95 -50.19 -0.61
N ASP A 524 4.24 -50.52 -0.76
CA ASP A 524 5.23 -49.62 -1.34
C ASP A 524 5.01 -49.45 -2.85
N CYS A 525 4.80 -48.21 -3.27
CA CYS A 525 4.71 -47.80 -4.66
C CYS A 525 5.53 -46.54 -4.90
N VAL A 526 5.66 -46.17 -6.17
CA VAL A 526 6.24 -44.90 -6.58
C VAL A 526 5.09 -43.94 -6.83
N VAL A 527 5.11 -42.77 -6.17
CA VAL A 527 4.13 -41.70 -6.36
C VAL A 527 4.81 -40.45 -6.89
N GLY A 528 4.23 -39.81 -7.89
CA GLY A 528 4.76 -38.57 -8.43
C GLY A 528 4.14 -38.18 -9.77
N ASN A 529 4.74 -37.18 -10.42
CA ASN A 529 4.31 -36.73 -11.75
C ASN A 529 4.76 -37.74 -12.82
N MET A 530 3.79 -38.38 -13.48
CA MET A 530 4.02 -39.45 -14.46
C MET A 530 3.35 -39.13 -15.80
N GLY A 531 4.06 -39.37 -16.90
CA GLY A 531 3.56 -39.13 -18.26
C GLY A 531 4.65 -38.64 -19.21
N SER A 532 4.25 -37.84 -20.21
CA SER A 532 5.14 -37.21 -21.18
C SER A 532 5.49 -35.77 -20.79
N SER A 533 6.48 -35.17 -21.47
CA SER A 533 6.85 -33.76 -21.28
C SER A 533 5.73 -32.75 -21.58
N ARG A 534 4.65 -33.18 -22.26
CA ARG A 534 3.50 -32.34 -22.61
C ARG A 534 2.24 -32.67 -21.81
N ARG A 535 2.20 -33.82 -21.15
CA ARG A 535 1.04 -34.29 -20.37
C ARG A 535 1.52 -35.27 -19.30
N PHE A 536 1.40 -34.86 -18.05
CA PHE A 536 1.73 -35.66 -16.87
C PHE A 536 0.60 -35.54 -15.85
N ASP A 537 0.34 -36.63 -15.14
CA ASP A 537 -0.64 -36.72 -14.07
C ASP A 537 0.11 -37.10 -12.77
N TYR A 538 -0.33 -36.58 -11.63
CA TYR A 538 0.21 -36.99 -10.33
C TYR A 538 -0.44 -38.31 -9.93
N SER A 539 0.29 -39.41 -10.05
CA SER A 539 -0.26 -40.77 -10.02
C SER A 539 0.69 -41.73 -9.29
N VAL A 540 0.20 -42.96 -9.06
CA VAL A 540 0.91 -44.02 -8.34
C VAL A 540 1.20 -45.20 -9.26
N LEU A 541 2.40 -45.78 -9.14
CA LEU A 541 2.80 -47.01 -9.86
C LEU A 541 3.41 -48.02 -8.90
N GLY A 542 2.97 -49.27 -9.00
CA GLY A 542 3.56 -50.38 -8.28
C GLY A 542 2.65 -51.59 -8.26
N ASP A 543 3.22 -52.73 -7.84
CA ASP A 543 2.47 -53.98 -7.74
C ASP A 543 1.27 -53.87 -6.77
N CYS A 544 1.38 -53.04 -5.73
CA CYS A 544 0.29 -52.82 -4.78
C CYS A 544 -0.95 -52.16 -5.41
N VAL A 545 -0.76 -51.35 -6.47
CA VAL A 545 -1.84 -50.72 -7.25
C VAL A 545 -2.60 -51.79 -8.04
N ASN A 546 -1.87 -52.69 -8.69
CA ASN A 546 -2.46 -53.80 -9.45
C ASN A 546 -3.23 -54.76 -8.54
N LEU A 547 -2.75 -55.00 -7.32
CA LEU A 547 -3.45 -55.81 -6.34
C LEU A 547 -4.76 -55.14 -5.90
N ALA A 548 -4.77 -53.83 -5.61
CA ALA A 548 -6.00 -53.10 -5.26
C ALA A 548 -7.07 -53.21 -6.36
N SER A 549 -6.71 -52.95 -7.62
CA SER A 549 -7.62 -53.09 -8.77
C SER A 549 -8.13 -54.52 -8.92
N ARG A 550 -7.30 -55.53 -8.64
CA ARG A 550 -7.74 -56.93 -8.69
C ARG A 550 -8.69 -57.30 -7.56
N LEU A 551 -8.44 -56.83 -6.34
CA LEU A 551 -9.34 -57.04 -5.20
C LEU A 551 -10.72 -56.45 -5.48
N GLU A 552 -10.79 -55.28 -6.12
CA GLU A 552 -12.04 -54.71 -6.60
C GLU A 552 -12.75 -55.71 -7.52
N GLY A 553 -12.08 -56.15 -8.59
CA GLY A 553 -12.67 -57.03 -9.60
C GLY A 553 -13.07 -58.42 -9.10
N GLU A 554 -12.38 -58.95 -8.09
CA GLU A 554 -12.68 -60.24 -7.45
C GLU A 554 -13.81 -60.17 -6.43
N SER A 555 -14.14 -58.99 -5.88
CA SER A 555 -15.13 -58.90 -4.80
C SER A 555 -16.51 -59.47 -5.18
N LYS A 556 -16.90 -59.39 -6.47
CA LYS A 556 -18.09 -60.07 -7.01
C LYS A 556 -18.05 -61.59 -6.86
N ASN A 557 -16.89 -62.21 -7.05
CA ASN A 557 -16.68 -63.65 -6.94
C ASN A 557 -16.73 -64.10 -5.47
N TYR A 558 -16.54 -63.18 -4.53
CA TYR A 558 -16.66 -63.43 -3.10
C TYR A 558 -18.00 -63.01 -2.52
N GLY A 559 -18.89 -62.42 -3.33
CA GLY A 559 -20.23 -62.02 -2.87
C GLY A 559 -20.22 -60.90 -1.84
N VAL A 560 -19.15 -60.11 -1.77
CA VAL A 560 -18.98 -58.98 -0.85
C VAL A 560 -18.68 -57.70 -1.63
N PRO A 561 -19.10 -56.52 -1.14
CA PRO A 561 -18.87 -55.27 -1.85
C PRO A 561 -17.48 -54.66 -1.60
N LEU A 562 -16.77 -55.09 -0.56
CA LEU A 562 -15.45 -54.58 -0.17
C LEU A 562 -14.47 -55.73 0.07
N LEU A 563 -13.33 -55.70 -0.63
CA LEU A 563 -12.16 -56.52 -0.34
C LEU A 563 -10.96 -55.66 0.02
N ILE A 564 -10.22 -56.08 1.04
CA ILE A 564 -8.99 -55.43 1.48
C ILE A 564 -7.82 -56.42 1.51
N GLY A 565 -6.63 -55.95 1.16
CA GLY A 565 -5.40 -56.74 1.23
C GLY A 565 -4.87 -56.87 2.66
N GLU A 566 -3.97 -57.83 2.87
CA GLU A 566 -3.37 -58.15 4.18
C GLU A 566 -2.79 -56.94 4.92
N GLN A 567 -1.96 -56.15 4.26
CA GLN A 567 -1.33 -54.99 4.91
C GLN A 567 -2.36 -53.90 5.27
N THR A 568 -3.40 -53.72 4.45
CA THR A 568 -4.52 -52.84 4.80
C THR A 568 -5.24 -53.36 6.03
N ALA A 569 -5.54 -54.66 6.05
CA ALA A 569 -6.22 -55.30 7.18
C ALA A 569 -5.44 -55.14 8.49
N GLN A 570 -4.13 -55.38 8.47
CA GLN A 570 -3.28 -55.21 9.66
C GLN A 570 -3.27 -53.77 10.18
N LEU A 571 -3.13 -52.79 9.28
CA LEU A 571 -3.05 -51.37 9.66
C LEU A 571 -4.41 -50.78 10.10
N SER A 572 -5.52 -51.31 9.60
CA SER A 572 -6.87 -50.84 9.93
C SER A 572 -7.56 -51.66 11.04
N ALA A 573 -6.97 -52.77 11.50
CA ALA A 573 -7.51 -53.64 12.54
C ALA A 573 -7.85 -52.94 13.89
N PRO A 574 -7.13 -51.88 14.32
CA PRO A 574 -7.52 -51.16 15.55
C PRO A 574 -8.90 -50.48 15.45
N ASP A 575 -9.28 -50.04 14.25
CA ASP A 575 -10.49 -49.23 14.03
C ASP A 575 -11.67 -50.07 13.53
N PHE A 576 -11.43 -51.24 12.92
CA PHE A 576 -12.45 -52.04 12.24
C PHE A 576 -12.42 -53.52 12.61
N ARG A 577 -13.58 -54.20 12.52
CA ARG A 577 -13.65 -55.67 12.62
C ARG A 577 -13.41 -56.28 11.26
N ILE A 578 -12.44 -57.19 11.18
CA ILE A 578 -11.93 -57.71 9.91
C ILE A 578 -12.06 -59.23 9.91
N ALA A 579 -12.51 -59.77 8.77
CA ALA A 579 -12.66 -61.19 8.54
C ALA A 579 -11.90 -61.62 7.28
N GLU A 580 -11.15 -62.70 7.37
CA GLU A 580 -10.43 -63.31 6.24
C GLU A 580 -11.41 -64.11 5.38
N LEU A 581 -11.37 -63.94 4.07
CA LEU A 581 -12.26 -64.67 3.16
C LEU A 581 -11.54 -65.75 2.38
N ASP A 582 -10.32 -65.49 1.92
CA ASP A 582 -9.58 -66.43 1.09
C ASP A 582 -8.12 -66.05 0.95
N SER A 583 -7.37 -66.87 0.24
CA SER A 583 -6.04 -66.56 -0.25
C SER A 583 -6.03 -66.63 -1.77
N ILE A 584 -5.76 -65.50 -2.43
CA ILE A 584 -5.71 -65.44 -3.90
C ILE A 584 -4.28 -65.47 -4.41
N THR A 585 -4.06 -66.13 -5.55
CA THR A 585 -2.76 -66.11 -6.23
C THR A 585 -2.64 -64.84 -7.07
N VAL A 586 -1.64 -64.01 -6.81
CA VAL A 586 -1.35 -62.84 -7.64
C VAL A 586 -0.74 -63.31 -8.96
N LYS A 587 -1.32 -62.90 -10.11
CA LYS A 587 -0.85 -63.32 -11.44
C LYS A 587 0.61 -62.90 -11.61
N GLY A 588 1.50 -63.87 -11.81
CA GLY A 588 2.95 -63.64 -11.89
C GLY A 588 3.73 -63.84 -10.59
N ARG A 589 3.08 -64.26 -9.48
CA ARG A 589 3.73 -64.67 -8.22
C ARG A 589 3.27 -66.06 -7.79
N THR A 590 4.14 -66.78 -7.08
CA THR A 590 3.87 -68.11 -6.47
C THR A 590 3.31 -68.02 -5.05
N THR A 591 3.33 -66.84 -4.43
CA THR A 591 2.85 -66.62 -3.05
C THR A 591 1.37 -66.31 -3.03
N LEU A 592 0.62 -67.07 -2.22
CA LEU A 592 -0.76 -66.79 -1.87
C LEU A 592 -0.85 -65.51 -1.04
N SER A 593 -1.80 -64.63 -1.37
CA SER A 593 -2.06 -63.40 -0.61
C SER A 593 -3.44 -63.49 0.05
N PRO A 594 -3.51 -63.49 1.39
CA PRO A 594 -4.78 -63.46 2.10
C PRO A 594 -5.57 -62.19 1.77
N ILE A 595 -6.88 -62.36 1.62
CA ILE A 595 -7.84 -61.29 1.35
C ILE A 595 -8.87 -61.24 2.47
N PHE A 596 -9.27 -60.03 2.80
CA PHE A 596 -10.14 -59.77 3.94
C PHE A 596 -11.30 -58.88 3.53
N THR A 597 -12.28 -58.78 4.41
CA THR A 597 -13.36 -57.81 4.32
C THR A 597 -13.61 -57.20 5.70
N VAL A 598 -14.36 -56.10 5.70
CA VAL A 598 -14.70 -55.36 6.92
C VAL A 598 -16.12 -55.67 7.32
N LEU A 599 -16.30 -56.07 8.56
CA LEU A 599 -17.59 -56.44 9.14
C LEU A 599 -18.17 -55.29 9.96
N GLN A 600 -19.50 -55.16 9.91
CA GLN A 600 -20.24 -54.48 10.95
C GLN A 600 -20.09 -55.21 12.29
N PRO A 601 -20.44 -54.58 13.43
CA PRO A 601 -20.34 -55.23 14.75
C PRO A 601 -21.06 -56.59 14.76
N VAL A 602 -20.28 -57.65 14.99
CA VAL A 602 -20.76 -59.05 15.09
C VAL A 602 -20.29 -59.66 16.42
N GLU A 603 -21.01 -60.68 16.88
CA GLU A 603 -20.64 -61.42 18.09
C GLU A 603 -19.26 -62.09 17.94
N ALA A 604 -18.46 -62.06 19.00
CA ALA A 604 -17.10 -62.64 18.99
C ALA A 604 -17.12 -64.14 18.66
N LEU A 605 -18.16 -64.85 19.10
CA LEU A 605 -18.32 -66.27 18.81
C LEU A 605 -18.54 -66.54 17.31
N ALA A 606 -19.33 -65.69 16.63
CA ALA A 606 -19.57 -65.82 15.20
C ALA A 606 -18.29 -65.60 14.39
N LEU A 607 -17.45 -64.63 14.79
CA LEU A 607 -16.16 -64.39 14.15
C LEU A 607 -15.19 -65.56 14.36
N GLU A 608 -15.19 -66.18 15.54
CA GLU A 608 -14.35 -67.35 15.80
C GLU A 608 -14.81 -68.57 15.00
N ARG A 609 -16.12 -68.78 14.88
CA ARG A 609 -16.69 -69.80 13.99
C ARG A 609 -16.33 -69.56 12.53
N HIS A 610 -16.34 -68.31 12.09
CA HIS A 610 -15.88 -67.95 10.75
C HIS A 610 -14.40 -68.31 10.54
N ARG A 611 -13.51 -68.01 11.50
CA ARG A 611 -12.10 -68.40 11.43
C ARG A 611 -11.91 -69.92 11.34
N GLN A 612 -12.68 -70.69 12.11
CA GLN A 612 -12.66 -72.15 12.06
C GLN A 612 -13.07 -72.67 10.68
N LEU A 613 -14.10 -72.06 10.05
CA LEU A 613 -14.53 -72.41 8.69
C LEU A 613 -13.41 -72.12 7.67
N ILE A 614 -12.72 -70.99 7.77
CA ILE A 614 -11.59 -70.66 6.87
C ILE A 614 -10.41 -71.60 7.09
N ALA A 615 -10.09 -71.97 8.34
CA ALA A 615 -9.06 -72.96 8.63
C ALA A 615 -9.40 -74.34 8.03
N ALA A 616 -10.64 -74.80 8.18
CA ALA A 616 -11.12 -76.04 7.58
C ALA A 616 -11.09 -76.00 6.05
N LYS A 617 -11.42 -74.85 5.45
CA LYS A 617 -11.28 -74.60 4.00
C LYS A 617 -9.84 -74.79 3.54
N TYR A 618 -8.86 -74.18 4.24
CA TYR A 618 -7.45 -74.33 3.88
C TYR A 618 -6.88 -75.73 4.16
N ALA A 619 -7.43 -76.45 5.14
CA ALA A 619 -7.09 -77.84 5.42
C ALA A 619 -7.70 -78.84 4.40
N GLY A 620 -8.65 -78.40 3.57
CA GLY A 620 -9.38 -79.26 2.63
C GLY A 620 -10.44 -80.15 3.31
N GLU A 621 -10.89 -79.77 4.50
CA GLU A 621 -11.79 -80.55 5.37
C GLU A 621 -13.25 -80.08 5.29
N LEU A 622 -13.55 -79.11 4.42
CA LEU A 622 -14.85 -78.45 4.35
C LEU A 622 -15.79 -79.15 3.35
N HIS A 623 -17.01 -79.49 3.75
CA HIS A 623 -18.01 -80.14 2.91
C HIS A 623 -19.26 -79.28 2.69
N SER A 624 -19.88 -79.36 1.52
CA SER A 624 -21.08 -78.56 1.19
C SER A 624 -22.31 -78.87 2.06
N SER A 625 -22.28 -79.94 2.86
CA SER A 625 -23.31 -80.30 3.85
C SER A 625 -23.06 -79.76 5.25
N ASP A 626 -21.96 -79.07 5.52
CA ASP A 626 -21.62 -78.60 6.86
C ASP A 626 -22.65 -77.61 7.42
N ALA A 627 -23.10 -77.88 8.65
CA ALA A 627 -24.08 -77.03 9.36
C ALA A 627 -23.55 -75.59 9.59
N ALA A 628 -22.22 -75.43 9.61
CA ALA A 628 -21.53 -74.15 9.78
C ALA A 628 -21.96 -73.11 8.74
N PHE A 629 -22.29 -73.51 7.51
CA PHE A 629 -22.76 -72.58 6.47
C PHE A 629 -24.09 -71.90 6.85
N ALA A 630 -25.07 -72.67 7.32
CA ALA A 630 -26.39 -72.15 7.67
C ALA A 630 -26.39 -71.40 9.03
N GLU A 631 -25.46 -71.74 9.92
CA GLU A 631 -25.22 -71.02 11.17
C GLU A 631 -24.57 -69.66 10.89
N LEU A 632 -23.47 -69.64 10.14
CA LEU A 632 -22.73 -68.41 9.84
C LEU A 632 -23.48 -67.45 8.92
N GLU A 633 -24.32 -67.95 8.00
CA GLU A 633 -25.20 -67.09 7.19
C GLU A 633 -26.22 -66.32 8.05
N ARG A 634 -26.68 -66.91 9.16
CA ARG A 634 -27.55 -66.23 10.14
C ARG A 634 -26.77 -65.32 11.08
N ALA A 635 -25.59 -65.77 11.54
CA ALA A 635 -24.79 -65.06 12.52
C ALA A 635 -24.01 -63.86 11.93
N ILE A 636 -23.65 -63.94 10.64
CA ILE A 636 -22.97 -62.87 9.89
C ILE A 636 -23.69 -62.67 8.55
N PRO A 637 -24.88 -62.02 8.54
CA PRO A 637 -25.68 -61.85 7.33
C PRO A 637 -24.94 -61.14 6.19
N GLN A 638 -24.03 -60.23 6.52
CA GLN A 638 -23.17 -59.52 5.56
C GLN A 638 -22.32 -60.47 4.71
N LEU A 639 -21.97 -61.65 5.22
CA LEU A 639 -21.23 -62.69 4.51
C LEU A 639 -22.13 -63.80 3.94
N GLY A 640 -23.45 -63.67 3.99
CA GLY A 640 -24.37 -64.69 3.46
C GLY A 640 -24.16 -64.97 1.97
N GLY A 641 -23.84 -63.94 1.17
CA GLY A 641 -23.45 -64.11 -0.23
C GLY A 641 -22.16 -64.92 -0.39
N TYR A 642 -21.14 -64.62 0.44
CA TYR A 642 -19.88 -65.35 0.48
C TYR A 642 -20.08 -66.82 0.83
N TYR A 643 -20.83 -67.13 1.89
CA TYR A 643 -21.06 -68.52 2.33
C TYR A 643 -21.80 -69.34 1.28
N ARG A 644 -22.81 -68.77 0.62
CA ARG A 644 -23.53 -69.46 -0.47
C ARG A 644 -22.62 -69.75 -1.66
N LEU A 645 -21.77 -68.80 -2.06
CA LEU A 645 -20.81 -68.99 -3.15
C LEU A 645 -19.72 -69.99 -2.77
N LEU A 646 -19.21 -69.94 -1.55
CA LEU A 646 -18.23 -70.92 -1.06
C LEU A 646 -18.82 -72.33 -1.06
N ARG A 647 -20.04 -72.49 -0.55
CA ARG A 647 -20.76 -73.77 -0.53
C ARG A 647 -21.00 -74.34 -1.93
N GLN A 648 -21.21 -73.49 -2.93
CA GLN A 648 -21.39 -73.91 -4.34
C GLN A 648 -20.08 -74.35 -5.01
N ARG A 649 -18.92 -73.96 -4.47
CA ARG A 649 -17.59 -74.29 -5.03
C ARG A 649 -16.99 -75.58 -4.46
N LEU A 650 -17.54 -76.08 -3.36
CA LEU A 650 -17.22 -77.38 -2.74
C LEU A 650 -18.10 -78.47 -3.33
#